data_AF-A0A117DX13-F1
#
_entry.id   AF-A0A117DX13-F1
#
_cell.length_a   1.000
_cell.length_b   1.000
_cell.length_c   1.000
_cell.angle_alpha   90.00
_cell.angle_beta   90.00
_cell.angle_gamma   90.00
#
_symmetry.space_group_name_H-M   'P 1'
#
loop_
_entity.id
_entity.type
_entity.pdbx_description
1 polymer ?
#
loop_
_entity_poly.entity_id
_entity_poly.type
_entity_poly.pdbx_seq_one_letter_code
_entity_poly.pdbx_strand_id
1 'polypeptide(L)'
;MAPYPGSDADYFRDKARRDLLTLLEGVRGKKNLVVSQDLAGPVGLFVKFSLLQEYGVDRVFLLENGNVDSSQRNVVFLVHAEKIRQVRAVAEQIQRLQRNGNVEHELSIFWVPRRTLVSNSILEEAGIIGDVNIAEFPLYFAPLEQDVLSLELEDSFGDLYLHKDPACIFHSAKALMDIQQRHGYFPRIIGKGDHARRLADLLLRMRKELDAEESSGLAGVSARGLLPSASTESLIIIDREVDFGTALLTQLTYEGLIDETVGIKNNQADVDTSIVGPTAVPQAQESSKAPQQSSKQGQKRKVQLDSSDQLFSQLRDANFAIVGDILNKVARRLESDYESRHAAKTTSELREFVNKLPTYQLEHQSLRVHTNLAEEIMRTTRSDIFRKILEVQQNNAAGADATYHHDAVEELIARDVPLKTILRLLCLESCMSGGLRPRDLENFKRQIIQAYGHQHLLTFWALEKMELLQPRSSATTMLLPTAGAQTGTKTNYGYLRKNLRLVVEEVSEKDPNDVAYVYSGFAPLSIRLVQCVLQKPYILSLVRGGPVTAATPSPASASSPGWLGFEDVVKSARGATFSIVQKGDDKAIRARQTISGNNAIKTVYVFFLGGITFTEIAALRFIAAQEAPRRKIVICTTSLINGDRMMDAAIEKGNFAKLE
;
A
#
# COMPACT_ATOMS: atom_id res chain seq x y z
N MET A 1 25.15 0.96 -20.22
CA MET A 1 25.08 -0.09 -19.17
C MET A 1 24.30 -1.26 -19.72
N ALA A 2 24.76 -2.50 -19.53
CA ALA A 2 23.94 -3.67 -19.84
C ALA A 2 22.65 -3.61 -19.00
N PRO A 3 21.46 -3.96 -19.56
CA PRO A 3 20.23 -3.94 -18.79
C PRO A 3 20.35 -4.91 -17.61
N TYR A 4 20.01 -4.45 -16.40
CA TYR A 4 19.92 -5.32 -15.23
C TYR A 4 18.85 -6.40 -15.52
N PRO A 5 19.21 -7.70 -15.49
CA PRO A 5 18.34 -8.77 -15.98
C PRO A 5 17.18 -9.12 -15.04
N GLY A 6 17.20 -8.67 -13.78
CA GLY A 6 16.15 -8.94 -12.79
C GLY A 6 14.94 -7.99 -12.87
N SER A 7 13.91 -8.27 -12.07
CA SER A 7 12.68 -7.48 -12.00
C SER A 7 12.93 -6.04 -11.53
N ASP A 8 11.92 -5.17 -11.61
CA ASP A 8 11.99 -3.84 -10.97
C ASP A 8 12.11 -3.96 -9.45
N ALA A 9 11.38 -4.90 -8.84
CA ALA A 9 11.46 -5.14 -7.41
C ALA A 9 12.88 -5.52 -6.98
N ASP A 10 13.53 -6.46 -7.68
CA ASP A 10 14.90 -6.88 -7.32
C ASP A 10 15.91 -5.75 -7.53
N TYR A 11 15.76 -4.98 -8.62
CA TYR A 11 16.60 -3.81 -8.87
C TYR A 11 16.48 -2.75 -7.76
N PHE A 12 15.26 -2.37 -7.38
CA PHE A 12 15.05 -1.36 -6.34
C PHE A 12 15.53 -1.87 -4.97
N ARG A 13 15.31 -3.16 -4.65
CA ARG A 13 15.83 -3.79 -3.43
C ARG A 13 17.36 -3.72 -3.38
N ASP A 14 18.02 -4.12 -4.45
CA ASP A 14 19.48 -4.16 -4.52
C ASP A 14 20.10 -2.76 -4.58
N LYS A 15 19.45 -1.81 -5.26
CA LYS A 15 19.87 -0.40 -5.29
C LYS A 15 19.78 0.20 -3.89
N ALA A 16 18.63 0.10 -3.23
CA ALA A 16 18.44 0.62 -1.87
C ALA A 16 19.46 0.03 -0.89
N ARG A 17 19.68 -1.29 -0.95
CA ARG A 17 20.70 -1.97 -0.15
C ARG A 17 22.09 -1.40 -0.43
N ARG A 18 22.49 -1.33 -1.70
CA ARG A 18 23.83 -0.86 -2.09
C ARG A 18 24.07 0.59 -1.68
N ASP A 19 23.10 1.45 -1.91
CA ASP A 19 23.21 2.89 -1.60
C ASP A 19 23.38 3.10 -0.09
N LEU A 20 22.58 2.40 0.74
CA LEU A 20 22.72 2.49 2.21
C LEU A 20 24.08 1.94 2.68
N LEU A 21 24.47 0.76 2.18
CA LEU A 21 25.72 0.14 2.57
C LEU A 21 26.94 1.00 2.17
N THR A 22 26.90 1.64 1.01
CA THR A 22 27.95 2.58 0.54
C THR A 22 28.08 3.78 1.47
N LEU A 23 26.96 4.36 1.93
CA LEU A 23 26.98 5.44 2.92
C LEU A 23 27.57 4.98 4.26
N LEU A 24 27.23 3.76 4.69
CA LEU A 24 27.80 3.17 5.90
C LEU A 24 29.29 2.90 5.74
N GLU A 25 29.79 2.41 4.60
CA GLU A 25 31.23 2.25 4.35
C GLU A 25 31.99 3.57 4.43
N GLY A 26 31.37 4.67 4.01
CA GLY A 26 31.93 6.02 4.10
C GLY A 26 32.26 6.44 5.54
N VAL A 27 31.49 5.97 6.52
CA VAL A 27 31.74 6.20 7.95
C VAL A 27 32.68 5.12 8.49
N ARG A 28 33.97 5.45 8.63
CA ARG A 28 35.02 4.48 8.96
C ARG A 28 34.94 4.01 10.42
N GLY A 29 35.07 2.69 10.63
CA GLY A 29 35.07 2.07 11.95
C GLY A 29 33.68 1.64 12.44
N LYS A 30 33.60 1.17 13.68
CA LYS A 30 32.33 0.77 14.30
C LYS A 30 31.44 1.99 14.55
N LYS A 31 30.13 1.82 14.45
CA LYS A 31 29.13 2.88 14.55
C LYS A 31 27.85 2.42 15.22
N ASN A 32 27.19 3.34 15.93
CA ASN A 32 25.81 3.19 16.35
C ASN A 32 24.89 3.78 15.29
N LEU A 33 23.82 3.07 14.95
CA LEU A 33 22.83 3.52 13.98
C LEU A 33 21.55 3.94 14.71
N VAL A 34 21.06 5.14 14.45
CA VAL A 34 19.82 5.69 14.98
C VAL A 34 18.85 5.81 13.82
N VAL A 35 17.73 5.10 13.86
CA VAL A 35 16.74 5.07 12.77
C VAL A 35 15.41 5.60 13.31
N SER A 36 14.71 6.42 12.54
CA SER A 36 13.33 6.79 12.93
C SER A 36 12.40 5.56 12.87
N GLN A 37 11.42 5.51 13.77
CA GLN A 37 10.54 4.35 13.92
C GLN A 37 9.80 4.00 12.61
N ASP A 38 9.42 5.01 11.83
CA ASP A 38 8.75 4.87 10.53
C ASP A 38 9.67 4.36 9.41
N LEU A 39 10.99 4.50 9.53
CA LEU A 39 11.97 3.96 8.58
C LEU A 39 12.48 2.56 8.95
N ALA A 40 12.40 2.18 10.23
CA ALA A 40 12.94 0.90 10.69
C ALA A 40 12.32 -0.31 9.95
N GLY A 41 11.01 -0.27 9.72
CA GLY A 41 10.28 -1.29 8.96
C GLY A 41 10.68 -1.31 7.47
N PRO A 42 10.55 -0.20 6.72
CA PRO A 42 10.94 -0.11 5.32
C PRO A 42 12.40 -0.50 5.04
N VAL A 43 13.34 -0.12 5.91
CA VAL A 43 14.75 -0.54 5.80
C VAL A 43 14.89 -2.06 5.93
N GLY A 44 14.10 -2.68 6.83
CA GLY A 44 14.05 -4.13 7.01
C GLY A 44 13.65 -4.93 5.77
N LEU A 45 13.00 -4.30 4.78
CA LEU A 45 12.57 -4.97 3.53
C LEU A 45 13.75 -5.32 2.60
N PHE A 46 14.88 -4.62 2.72
CA PHE A 46 16.02 -4.82 1.81
C PHE A 46 17.34 -5.11 2.53
N VAL A 47 17.46 -4.83 3.83
CA VAL A 47 18.67 -5.12 4.62
C VAL A 47 18.33 -5.71 5.99
N LYS A 48 19.05 -6.78 6.38
CA LYS A 48 18.95 -7.39 7.70
C LYS A 48 20.02 -6.82 8.64
N PHE A 49 19.75 -6.84 9.94
CA PHE A 49 20.72 -6.41 10.95
C PHE A 49 22.06 -7.14 10.84
N SER A 50 22.07 -8.44 10.55
CA SER A 50 23.30 -9.22 10.35
C SER A 50 24.21 -8.62 9.27
N LEU A 51 23.64 -8.11 8.18
CA LEU A 51 24.41 -7.46 7.12
C LEU A 51 24.88 -6.07 7.54
N LEU A 52 24.09 -5.33 8.32
CA LEU A 52 24.54 -4.05 8.89
C LEU A 52 25.75 -4.22 9.82
N GLN A 53 25.81 -5.33 10.58
CA GLN A 53 26.93 -5.65 11.46
C GLN A 53 28.23 -5.86 10.67
N GLU A 54 28.18 -6.47 9.48
CA GLU A 54 29.33 -6.60 8.58
C GLU A 54 29.90 -5.23 8.16
N TYR A 55 29.06 -4.19 8.14
CA TYR A 55 29.41 -2.81 7.80
C TYR A 55 29.68 -1.94 9.05
N GLY A 56 29.93 -2.59 10.19
CA GLY A 56 30.38 -1.95 11.43
C GLY A 56 29.28 -1.40 12.32
N VAL A 57 28.00 -1.69 12.04
CA VAL A 57 26.90 -1.30 12.94
C VAL A 57 26.90 -2.19 14.19
N ASP A 58 27.18 -1.61 15.35
CA ASP A 58 27.23 -2.33 16.63
C ASP A 58 25.83 -2.47 17.25
N ARG A 59 25.08 -1.36 17.28
CA ARG A 59 23.72 -1.28 17.83
C ARG A 59 22.82 -0.41 16.95
N VAL A 60 21.52 -0.71 17.01
CA VAL A 60 20.46 0.10 16.38
C VAL A 60 19.56 0.67 17.46
N PHE A 61 19.33 1.98 17.42
CA PHE A 61 18.45 2.72 18.30
C PHE A 61 17.29 3.30 17.49
N LEU A 62 16.11 3.41 18.11
CA LEU A 62 15.01 4.18 17.55
C LEU A 62 15.15 5.64 17.98
N LEU A 63 15.01 6.57 17.03
CA LEU A 63 15.11 8.01 17.29
C LEU A 63 14.18 8.45 18.43
N GLU A 64 12.94 7.97 18.40
CA GLU A 64 11.85 8.34 19.30
C GLU A 64 12.11 7.92 20.75
N ASN A 65 12.95 6.90 20.98
CA ASN A 65 13.30 6.47 22.33
C ASN A 65 14.24 7.45 23.04
N GLY A 66 14.96 8.29 22.28
CA GLY A 66 15.88 9.27 22.85
C GLY A 66 16.94 8.66 23.76
N ASN A 67 17.42 7.44 23.47
CA ASN A 67 18.27 6.66 24.38
C ASN A 67 19.59 6.18 23.74
N VAL A 68 20.06 6.88 22.70
CA VAL A 68 21.38 6.62 22.09
C VAL A 68 22.48 6.67 23.14
N ASP A 69 23.29 5.61 23.19
CA ASP A 69 24.43 5.50 24.11
C ASP A 69 25.75 5.93 23.44
N SER A 70 26.79 6.14 24.27
CA SER A 70 28.13 6.51 23.81
C SER A 70 29.08 5.31 23.59
N SER A 71 28.54 4.11 23.31
CA SER A 71 29.37 2.89 23.17
C SER A 71 30.29 2.91 21.96
N GLN A 72 29.95 3.67 20.91
CA GLN A 72 30.76 3.85 19.71
C GLN A 72 31.06 5.34 19.47
N ARG A 73 32.24 5.62 18.89
CA ARG A 73 32.64 6.97 18.48
C ARG A 73 31.70 7.53 17.40
N ASN A 74 31.44 6.73 16.37
CA ASN A 74 30.57 7.12 15.27
C ASN A 74 29.10 6.92 15.63
N VAL A 75 28.27 7.94 15.38
CA VAL A 75 26.81 7.85 15.47
C VAL A 75 26.20 8.31 14.16
N VAL A 76 25.39 7.45 13.55
CA VAL A 76 24.74 7.71 12.26
C VAL A 76 23.23 7.81 12.48
N PHE A 77 22.63 8.93 12.06
CA PHE A 77 21.19 9.13 12.07
C PHE A 77 20.61 8.86 10.68
N LEU A 78 19.62 7.98 10.57
CA LEU A 78 18.87 7.68 9.35
C LEU A 78 17.41 8.08 9.55
N VAL A 79 17.03 9.22 8.98
CA VAL A 79 15.80 9.95 9.38
C VAL A 79 15.21 10.75 8.21
N HIS A 80 13.92 11.10 8.29
CA HIS A 80 13.29 11.94 7.28
C HIS A 80 13.58 13.44 7.51
N ALA A 81 14.11 14.11 6.48
CA ALA A 81 14.39 15.55 6.54
C ALA A 81 13.14 16.42 6.40
N GLU A 82 12.02 15.84 5.95
CA GLU A 82 10.76 16.53 5.76
C GLU A 82 9.88 16.50 7.02
N LYS A 83 10.15 15.56 7.94
CA LYS A 83 9.47 15.48 9.23
C LYS A 83 10.16 16.38 10.25
N ILE A 84 9.70 17.62 10.38
CA ILE A 84 10.28 18.64 11.28
C ILE A 84 10.49 18.11 12.71
N ARG A 85 9.57 17.29 13.23
CA ARG A 85 9.69 16.67 14.56
C ARG A 85 10.93 15.77 14.67
N GLN A 86 11.22 14.97 13.64
CA GLN A 86 12.40 14.11 13.61
C GLN A 86 13.68 14.94 13.51
N VAL A 87 13.71 15.98 12.66
CA VAL A 87 14.87 16.88 12.53
C VAL A 87 15.22 17.53 13.87
N ARG A 88 14.21 18.02 14.61
CA ARG A 88 14.40 18.59 15.95
C ARG A 88 14.91 17.56 16.95
N ALA A 89 14.34 16.35 16.96
CA ALA A 89 14.79 15.27 17.84
C ALA A 89 16.25 14.87 17.57
N VAL A 90 16.69 14.87 16.30
CA VAL A 90 18.09 14.65 15.93
C VAL A 90 18.98 15.75 16.50
N ALA A 91 18.60 17.02 16.32
CA ALA A 91 19.37 18.15 16.85
C ALA A 91 19.50 18.10 18.38
N GLU A 92 18.41 17.82 19.09
CA GLU A 92 18.39 17.67 20.55
C GLU A 92 19.30 16.53 21.03
N GLN A 93 19.26 15.38 20.35
CA GLN A 93 20.11 14.23 20.72
C GLN A 93 21.57 14.48 20.43
N ILE A 94 21.91 15.14 19.32
CA ILE A 94 23.28 15.53 18.99
C ILE A 94 23.84 16.47 20.06
N GLN A 95 23.11 17.53 20.41
CA GLN A 95 23.54 18.46 21.47
C GLN A 95 23.72 17.74 22.81
N ARG A 96 22.86 16.77 23.13
CA ARG A 96 22.99 15.96 24.35
C ARG A 96 24.24 15.07 24.33
N LEU A 97 24.55 14.45 23.20
CA LEU A 97 25.79 13.65 23.04
C LEU A 97 27.04 14.52 23.16
N GLN A 98 27.03 15.73 22.59
CA GLN A 98 28.14 16.68 22.70
C GLN A 98 28.35 17.19 24.14
N ARG A 99 27.26 17.37 24.92
CA ARG A 99 27.34 17.85 26.31
C ARG A 99 27.72 16.77 27.33
N ASN A 100 27.20 15.56 27.14
CA ASN A 100 27.26 14.50 28.16
C ASN A 100 28.27 13.39 27.83
N GLY A 101 28.93 13.45 26.67
CA GLY A 101 29.85 12.42 26.21
C GLY A 101 31.24 12.53 26.82
N ASN A 102 31.74 11.45 27.42
CA ASN A 102 33.17 11.26 27.68
C ASN A 102 33.95 10.87 26.41
N VAL A 103 33.25 10.72 25.28
CA VAL A 103 33.77 10.27 23.98
C VAL A 103 33.57 11.39 22.96
N GLU A 104 34.61 11.71 22.20
CA GLU A 104 34.54 12.66 21.09
C GLU A 104 33.84 12.01 19.89
N HIS A 105 32.55 12.29 19.75
CA HIS A 105 31.70 11.67 18.73
C HIS A 105 31.94 12.22 17.32
N GLU A 106 31.91 11.33 16.33
CA GLU A 106 31.79 11.70 14.91
C GLU A 106 30.35 11.44 14.46
N LEU A 107 29.65 12.50 14.08
CA LEU A 107 28.21 12.49 13.88
C LEU A 107 27.88 12.57 12.39
N SER A 108 27.05 11.65 11.90
CA SER A 108 26.58 11.64 10.51
C SER A 108 25.06 11.62 10.45
N ILE A 109 24.47 12.35 9.50
CA ILE A 109 23.04 12.36 9.24
C ILE A 109 22.79 11.97 7.79
N PHE A 110 22.07 10.87 7.59
CA PHE A 110 21.59 10.37 6.32
C PHE A 110 20.11 10.73 6.17
N TRP A 111 19.84 11.74 5.35
CA TRP A 111 18.48 12.21 5.10
C TRP A 111 17.75 11.32 4.09
N VAL A 112 16.53 10.89 4.44
CA VAL A 112 15.68 10.06 3.58
C VAL A 112 14.46 10.85 3.07
N PRO A 113 14.18 10.87 1.75
CA PRO A 113 15.08 10.50 0.66
C PRO A 113 16.11 11.59 0.32
N ARG A 114 15.93 12.80 0.85
CA ARG A 114 16.67 14.01 0.43
C ARG A 114 16.85 14.97 1.58
N ARG A 115 17.83 15.85 1.47
CA ARG A 115 18.05 17.02 2.33
C ARG A 115 17.05 18.12 2.01
N THR A 116 16.62 18.88 3.01
CA THR A 116 15.74 20.04 2.83
C THR A 116 16.40 21.33 3.30
N LEU A 117 15.94 22.47 2.78
CA LEU A 117 16.38 23.77 3.29
C LEU A 117 15.96 23.97 4.74
N VAL A 118 14.75 23.52 5.10
CA VAL A 118 14.22 23.58 6.46
C VAL A 118 15.09 22.75 7.42
N SER A 119 15.53 21.56 7.02
CA SER A 119 16.44 20.77 7.87
C SER A 119 17.77 21.48 8.10
N ASN A 120 18.28 22.22 7.10
CA ASN A 120 19.50 23.01 7.27
C ASN A 120 19.30 24.14 8.26
N SER A 121 18.24 24.93 8.12
CA SER A 121 17.96 26.04 9.02
C SER A 121 17.83 25.57 10.47
N ILE A 122 17.18 24.42 10.72
CA ILE A 122 17.06 23.88 12.08
C ILE A 122 18.44 23.48 12.66
N LEU A 123 19.30 22.83 11.87
CA LEU A 123 20.65 22.45 12.32
C LEU A 123 21.56 23.68 12.51
N GLU A 124 21.40 24.71 11.68
CA GLU A 124 22.12 25.98 11.77
C GLU A 124 21.71 26.78 13.00
N GLU A 125 20.40 26.91 13.25
CA GLU A 125 19.85 27.54 14.47
C GLU A 125 20.27 26.80 15.74
N ALA A 126 20.40 25.48 15.68
CA ALA A 126 20.92 24.66 16.77
C ALA A 126 22.45 24.76 16.94
N GLY A 127 23.15 25.40 16.00
CA GLY A 127 24.60 25.60 16.02
C GLY A 127 25.43 24.35 15.71
N ILE A 128 24.82 23.29 15.18
CA ILE A 128 25.46 21.97 15.00
C ILE A 128 25.74 21.61 13.53
N ILE A 129 25.27 22.41 12.57
CA ILE A 129 25.38 22.09 11.13
C ILE A 129 26.84 21.90 10.67
N GLY A 130 27.80 22.58 11.31
CA GLY A 130 29.23 22.45 11.02
C GLY A 130 29.89 21.22 11.65
N ASP A 131 29.24 20.58 12.62
CA ASP A 131 29.77 19.46 13.41
C ASP A 131 29.29 18.09 12.90
N VAL A 132 28.46 18.07 11.85
CA VAL A 132 27.78 16.87 11.35
C VAL A 132 28.11 16.61 9.88
N ASN A 133 28.41 15.36 9.55
CA ASN A 133 28.53 14.89 8.17
C ASN A 133 27.14 14.61 7.61
N ILE A 134 26.71 15.35 6.59
CA ILE A 134 25.37 15.20 6.01
C ILE A 134 25.46 14.49 4.66
N ALA A 135 24.67 13.42 4.49
CA ALA A 135 24.46 12.73 3.22
C ALA A 135 22.97 12.52 2.94
N GLU A 136 22.64 12.20 1.70
CA GLU A 136 21.28 11.85 1.27
C GLU A 136 21.23 10.36 0.95
N PHE A 137 20.16 9.70 1.37
CA PHE A 137 19.87 8.32 1.01
C PHE A 137 18.56 8.28 0.20
N PRO A 138 18.62 8.26 -1.14
CA PRO A 138 17.45 8.37 -2.02
C PRO A 138 16.63 7.07 -2.08
N LEU A 139 16.04 6.68 -0.95
CA LEU A 139 15.08 5.59 -0.84
C LEU A 139 13.69 6.09 -1.24
N TYR A 140 13.25 5.67 -2.43
CA TYR A 140 11.89 5.91 -2.92
C TYR A 140 11.07 4.63 -2.88
N PHE A 141 11.03 3.84 -3.96
CA PHE A 141 10.30 2.58 -3.94
C PHE A 141 10.99 1.52 -3.08
N ALA A 142 10.28 1.07 -2.05
CA ALA A 142 10.51 -0.17 -1.33
C ALA A 142 9.65 -1.29 -1.96
N PRO A 143 10.27 -2.37 -2.46
CA PRO A 143 9.53 -3.48 -3.06
C PRO A 143 8.94 -4.38 -1.97
N LEU A 144 7.61 -4.34 -1.84
CA LEU A 144 6.86 -5.24 -0.96
C LEU A 144 6.74 -6.63 -1.59
N GLU A 145 6.50 -6.69 -2.90
CA GLU A 145 6.38 -7.92 -3.66
C GLU A 145 7.01 -7.76 -5.05
N GLN A 146 7.11 -8.84 -5.81
CA GLN A 146 7.61 -8.79 -7.19
C GLN A 146 6.74 -7.90 -8.11
N ASP A 147 5.47 -7.74 -7.75
CA ASP A 147 4.47 -6.96 -8.46
C ASP A 147 4.00 -5.70 -7.69
N VAL A 148 4.52 -5.42 -6.48
CA VAL A 148 4.10 -4.27 -5.65
C VAL A 148 5.29 -3.44 -5.19
N LEU A 149 5.32 -2.19 -5.62
CA LEU A 149 6.28 -1.15 -5.20
C LEU A 149 5.56 -0.08 -4.37
N SER A 150 6.05 0.22 -3.18
CA SER A 150 5.45 1.22 -2.28
C SER A 150 6.49 2.27 -1.91
N LEU A 151 6.08 3.53 -1.72
CA LEU A 151 6.94 4.53 -1.08
C LEU A 151 6.97 4.39 0.45
N GLU A 152 6.10 3.55 1.02
CA GLU A 152 5.93 3.34 2.46
C GLU A 152 5.75 4.65 3.26
N LEU A 153 5.09 5.64 2.66
CA LEU A 153 4.78 6.92 3.30
C LEU A 153 3.47 6.80 4.09
N GLU A 154 3.51 6.24 5.30
CA GLU A 154 2.33 5.95 6.12
C GLU A 154 1.40 7.17 6.31
N ASP A 155 1.97 8.36 6.50
CA ASP A 155 1.21 9.60 6.74
C ASP A 155 0.69 10.26 5.45
N SER A 156 1.05 9.75 4.26
CA SER A 156 0.80 10.41 2.97
C SER A 156 -0.68 10.71 2.70
N PHE A 157 -1.60 9.91 3.24
CA PHE A 157 -3.03 10.17 3.14
C PHE A 157 -3.44 11.43 3.91
N GLY A 158 -3.07 11.51 5.20
CA GLY A 158 -3.36 12.68 6.04
C GLY A 158 -2.65 13.93 5.52
N ASP A 159 -1.37 13.80 5.17
CA ASP A 159 -0.57 14.88 4.60
C ASP A 159 -1.24 15.46 3.36
N LEU A 160 -1.65 14.60 2.41
CA LEU A 160 -2.22 15.03 1.14
C LEU A 160 -3.65 15.58 1.29
N TYR A 161 -4.53 14.87 1.99
CA TYR A 161 -5.96 15.20 1.98
C TYR A 161 -6.38 16.10 3.14
N LEU A 162 -5.74 16.01 4.31
CA LEU A 162 -6.04 16.86 5.48
C LEU A 162 -5.15 18.09 5.53
N HIS A 163 -3.82 17.90 5.45
CA HIS A 163 -2.85 18.99 5.60
C HIS A 163 -2.55 19.71 4.28
N LYS A 164 -2.95 19.12 3.14
CA LYS A 164 -2.71 19.63 1.78
C LYS A 164 -1.21 19.78 1.45
N ASP A 165 -0.38 18.94 2.06
CA ASP A 165 1.04 18.82 1.76
C ASP A 165 1.26 17.95 0.50
N PRO A 166 1.84 18.50 -0.58
CA PRO A 166 2.07 17.77 -1.81
C PRO A 166 3.36 16.94 -1.83
N ALA A 167 4.11 16.82 -0.72
CA ALA A 167 5.41 16.13 -0.68
C ALA A 167 5.36 14.71 -1.28
N CYS A 168 4.32 13.93 -0.97
CA CYS A 168 4.16 12.57 -1.50
C CYS A 168 4.00 12.55 -3.04
N ILE A 169 3.43 13.59 -3.66
CA ILE A 169 3.36 13.74 -5.12
C ILE A 169 4.76 13.92 -5.71
N PHE A 170 5.59 14.73 -5.05
CA PHE A 170 6.97 14.96 -5.47
C PHE A 170 7.81 13.67 -5.41
N HIS A 171 7.72 12.93 -4.30
CA HIS A 171 8.41 11.65 -4.17
C HIS A 171 7.93 10.61 -5.17
N SER A 172 6.62 10.57 -5.43
CA SER A 172 6.05 9.71 -6.47
C SER A 172 6.63 10.03 -7.85
N ALA A 173 6.78 11.33 -8.17
CA ALA A 173 7.38 11.74 -9.44
C ALA A 173 8.86 11.33 -9.54
N LYS A 174 9.65 11.48 -8.46
CA LYS A 174 11.05 11.03 -8.41
C LYS A 174 11.16 9.51 -8.58
N ALA A 175 10.34 8.75 -7.85
CA ALA A 175 10.32 7.29 -7.95
C ALA A 175 9.96 6.80 -9.36
N LEU A 176 8.99 7.45 -10.02
CA LEU A 176 8.61 7.16 -11.40
C LEU A 176 9.69 7.60 -12.41
N MET A 177 10.43 8.68 -12.12
CA MET A 177 11.59 9.07 -12.93
C MET A 177 12.69 8.01 -12.88
N ASP A 178 12.94 7.37 -11.73
CA ASP A 178 13.91 6.27 -11.64
C ASP A 178 13.53 5.09 -12.55
N ILE A 179 12.24 4.76 -12.65
CA ILE A 179 11.74 3.77 -13.62
C ILE A 179 12.00 4.23 -15.06
N GLN A 180 11.71 5.51 -15.38
CA GLN A 180 11.94 6.04 -16.73
C GLN A 180 13.43 6.08 -17.11
N GLN A 181 14.33 6.36 -16.17
CA GLN A 181 15.78 6.33 -16.42
C GLN A 181 16.27 4.92 -16.75
N ARG A 182 15.62 3.88 -16.22
CA ARG A 182 15.95 2.49 -16.51
C ARG A 182 15.37 2.00 -17.84
N HIS A 183 14.11 2.29 -18.12
CA HIS A 183 13.36 1.67 -19.22
C HIS A 183 13.06 2.59 -20.39
N GLY A 184 13.26 3.90 -20.24
CA GLY A 184 12.76 4.93 -21.15
C GLY A 184 11.43 5.53 -20.67
N TYR A 185 11.01 6.62 -21.30
CA TYR A 185 9.79 7.32 -20.90
C TYR A 185 8.53 6.46 -21.08
N PHE A 186 7.56 6.62 -20.19
CA PHE A 186 6.25 5.96 -20.36
C PHE A 186 5.60 6.42 -21.67
N PRO A 187 5.33 5.54 -22.65
CA PRO A 187 4.78 5.99 -23.94
C PRO A 187 3.44 6.70 -23.78
N ARG A 188 2.67 6.33 -22.76
CA ARG A 188 1.43 6.98 -22.39
C ARG A 188 1.28 7.07 -20.88
N ILE A 189 0.82 8.24 -20.41
CA ILE A 189 0.41 8.47 -19.02
C ILE A 189 -1.10 8.70 -19.03
N ILE A 190 -1.84 7.80 -18.38
CA ILE A 190 -3.29 7.81 -18.28
C ILE A 190 -3.61 8.06 -16.82
N GLY A 191 -4.62 8.85 -16.50
CA GLY A 191 -5.00 8.97 -15.10
C GLY A 191 -6.32 9.64 -14.84
N LYS A 192 -6.71 9.52 -13.57
CA LYS A 192 -7.95 10.04 -13.01
C LYS A 192 -7.68 10.64 -11.63
N GLY A 193 -8.07 11.91 -11.45
CA GLY A 193 -7.94 12.69 -10.22
C GLY A 193 -7.02 13.90 -10.34
N ASP A 194 -7.20 14.88 -9.47
CA ASP A 194 -6.50 16.15 -9.53
C ASP A 194 -5.05 16.03 -9.05
N HIS A 195 -4.80 15.23 -8.01
CA HIS A 195 -3.43 14.93 -7.59
C HIS A 195 -2.72 14.00 -8.57
N ALA A 196 -3.44 13.08 -9.22
CA ALA A 196 -2.90 12.28 -10.33
C ALA A 196 -2.47 13.16 -11.51
N ARG A 197 -3.24 14.21 -11.84
CA ARG A 197 -2.87 15.19 -12.86
C ARG A 197 -1.61 15.97 -12.46
N ARG A 198 -1.53 16.44 -11.22
CA ARG A 198 -0.32 17.12 -10.67
C ARG A 198 0.91 16.23 -10.74
N LEU A 199 0.78 14.94 -10.42
CA LEU A 199 1.85 13.96 -10.56
C LEU A 199 2.33 13.85 -12.01
N ALA A 200 1.40 13.71 -12.96
CA ALA A 200 1.73 13.65 -14.38
C ALA A 200 2.43 14.93 -14.88
N ASP A 201 1.94 16.10 -14.46
CA ASP A 201 2.57 17.40 -14.79
C ASP A 201 3.99 17.51 -14.25
N LEU A 202 4.20 17.08 -13.00
CA LEU A 202 5.51 17.11 -12.38
C LEU A 202 6.49 16.15 -13.08
N LEU A 203 6.02 14.96 -13.46
CA LEU A 203 6.82 13.99 -14.20
C LEU A 203 7.26 14.53 -15.57
N LEU A 204 6.34 15.19 -16.29
CA LEU A 204 6.64 15.85 -17.56
C LEU A 204 7.60 17.04 -17.39
N ARG A 205 7.48 17.78 -16.28
CA ARG A 205 8.40 18.88 -15.96
C ARG A 205 9.81 18.38 -15.68
N MET A 206 9.96 17.37 -14.82
CA MET A 206 11.27 16.77 -14.52
C MET A 206 11.96 16.24 -15.77
N ARG A 207 11.19 15.68 -16.71
CA ARG A 207 11.71 15.31 -18.03
C ARG A 207 12.28 16.52 -18.80
N LYS A 208 11.51 17.60 -18.91
CA LYS A 208 11.97 18.81 -19.63
C LYS A 208 13.23 19.40 -19.02
N GLU A 209 13.37 19.32 -17.70
CA GLU A 209 14.57 19.75 -16.98
C GLU A 209 15.78 18.89 -17.37
N LEU A 210 15.63 17.55 -17.42
CA LEU A 210 16.69 16.65 -17.91
C LEU A 210 17.06 16.89 -19.38
N ASP A 211 16.06 17.07 -20.26
CA ASP A 211 16.28 17.36 -21.69
C ASP A 211 17.06 18.68 -21.89
N ALA A 212 16.81 19.68 -21.03
CA ALA A 212 17.51 20.96 -21.03
C ALA A 212 18.95 20.84 -20.49
N GLU A 213 19.15 20.08 -19.42
CA GLU A 213 20.49 19.76 -18.88
C GLU A 213 21.35 19.05 -19.94
N GLU A 214 20.78 18.10 -20.68
CA GLU A 214 21.46 17.43 -21.80
C GLU A 214 21.85 18.42 -22.89
N SER A 215 20.91 19.25 -23.32
CA SER A 215 21.13 20.24 -24.39
C SER A 215 22.19 21.29 -24.03
N SER A 216 22.33 21.60 -22.74
CA SER A 216 23.33 22.54 -22.21
C SER A 216 24.75 21.96 -22.12
N GLY A 217 24.92 20.65 -22.35
CA GLY A 217 26.20 19.97 -22.20
C GLY A 217 26.65 19.74 -20.76
N LEU A 218 25.82 20.10 -19.78
CA LEU A 218 26.07 19.90 -18.34
C LEU A 218 25.71 18.48 -17.87
N ALA A 219 25.01 17.70 -18.69
CA ALA A 219 24.63 16.33 -18.34
C ALA A 219 25.81 15.34 -18.40
N GLY A 220 25.86 14.43 -17.42
CA GLY A 220 26.74 13.27 -17.45
C GLY A 220 26.43 12.30 -18.60
N VAL A 221 27.41 11.48 -18.99
CA VAL A 221 27.34 10.54 -20.14
C VAL A 221 26.13 9.59 -20.07
N SER A 222 25.60 9.32 -18.88
CA SER A 222 24.51 8.36 -18.63
C SER A 222 23.10 8.86 -18.96
N ALA A 223 22.90 10.16 -19.17
CA ALA A 223 21.56 10.77 -19.30
C ALA A 223 21.15 11.11 -20.74
N ARG A 224 21.96 10.76 -21.76
CA ARG A 224 21.73 11.22 -23.13
C ARG A 224 20.59 10.49 -23.86
N GLY A 225 19.58 11.24 -24.30
CA GLY A 225 18.62 10.81 -25.33
C GLY A 225 17.62 9.74 -24.90
N LEU A 226 17.00 9.87 -23.71
CA LEU A 226 15.93 8.97 -23.28
C LEU A 226 14.76 9.01 -24.29
N LEU A 227 14.44 7.84 -24.85
CA LEU A 227 13.32 7.66 -25.77
C LEU A 227 12.13 7.01 -25.02
N PRO A 228 10.91 7.09 -25.57
CA PRO A 228 9.81 6.27 -25.09
C PRO A 228 10.21 4.78 -25.02
N SER A 229 9.83 4.14 -23.92
CA SER A 229 10.16 2.75 -23.63
C SER A 229 9.57 1.80 -24.68
N ALA A 230 10.36 0.79 -25.07
CA ALA A 230 9.91 -0.30 -25.94
C ALA A 230 9.25 -1.45 -25.15
N SER A 231 9.64 -1.63 -23.88
CA SER A 231 9.17 -2.69 -22.98
C SER A 231 8.01 -2.27 -22.07
N THR A 232 7.65 -0.98 -22.05
CA THR A 232 6.55 -0.44 -21.25
C THR A 232 5.40 -0.01 -22.16
N GLU A 233 4.16 -0.35 -21.81
CA GLU A 233 2.97 0.06 -22.52
C GLU A 233 2.48 1.44 -22.03
N SER A 234 2.26 1.57 -20.72
CA SER A 234 1.74 2.80 -20.13
C SER A 234 1.94 2.88 -18.61
N LEU A 235 1.76 4.08 -18.08
CA LEU A 235 1.52 4.38 -16.67
C LEU A 235 0.05 4.78 -16.50
N ILE A 236 -0.67 4.13 -15.60
CA ILE A 236 -2.04 4.48 -15.18
C ILE A 236 -1.95 5.05 -13.76
N ILE A 237 -2.47 6.25 -13.51
CA ILE A 237 -2.44 6.92 -12.20
C ILE A 237 -3.85 7.11 -11.68
N ILE A 238 -4.16 6.56 -10.51
CA ILE A 238 -5.44 6.71 -9.81
C ILE A 238 -5.21 7.47 -8.52
N ASP A 239 -5.92 8.57 -8.35
CA ASP A 239 -5.95 9.37 -7.12
C ASP A 239 -6.94 8.77 -6.12
N ARG A 240 -6.56 8.58 -4.85
CA ARG A 240 -7.41 7.91 -3.85
C ARG A 240 -8.73 8.64 -3.61
N GLU A 241 -8.75 9.98 -3.70
CA GLU A 241 -9.99 10.77 -3.52
C GLU A 241 -11.04 10.53 -4.60
N VAL A 242 -10.68 9.88 -5.71
CA VAL A 242 -11.63 9.43 -6.73
C VAL A 242 -12.56 8.35 -6.17
N ASP A 243 -12.06 7.54 -5.24
CA ASP A 243 -12.79 6.39 -4.69
C ASP A 243 -12.45 6.16 -3.21
N PHE A 244 -12.89 7.03 -2.31
CA PHE A 244 -12.76 6.75 -0.87
C PHE A 244 -13.61 5.55 -0.41
N GLY A 245 -14.73 5.29 -1.10
CA GLY A 245 -15.69 4.25 -0.74
C GLY A 245 -15.05 2.87 -0.63
N THR A 246 -14.21 2.46 -1.59
CA THR A 246 -13.51 1.16 -1.53
C THR A 246 -12.66 1.01 -0.28
N ALA A 247 -11.86 2.02 0.09
CA ALA A 247 -10.97 1.92 1.24
C ALA A 247 -11.72 1.93 2.58
N LEU A 248 -12.93 2.51 2.63
CA LEU A 248 -13.77 2.54 3.84
C LEU A 248 -14.48 1.21 4.13
N LEU A 249 -14.79 0.43 3.08
CA LEU A 249 -15.39 -0.90 3.21
C LEU A 249 -14.46 -1.87 3.93
N THR A 250 -15.02 -2.73 4.77
CA THR A 250 -14.28 -3.84 5.39
C THR A 250 -13.81 -4.80 4.29
N GLN A 251 -12.50 -4.99 4.20
CA GLN A 251 -11.89 -5.89 3.21
C GLN A 251 -12.27 -7.35 3.47
N LEU A 252 -12.60 -8.14 2.43
CA LEU A 252 -13.09 -9.53 2.57
C LEU A 252 -12.17 -10.59 1.95
N THR A 253 -10.98 -10.21 1.47
CA THR A 253 -9.91 -11.17 1.14
C THR A 253 -9.19 -11.61 2.41
N TYR A 254 -8.44 -12.73 2.35
CA TYR A 254 -7.69 -13.22 3.50
C TYR A 254 -6.68 -12.19 4.02
N GLU A 255 -5.83 -11.65 3.14
CA GLU A 255 -4.84 -10.62 3.52
C GLU A 255 -5.51 -9.32 3.94
N GLY A 256 -6.62 -8.95 3.30
CA GLY A 256 -7.44 -7.81 3.68
C GLY A 256 -7.98 -7.94 5.12
N LEU A 257 -8.51 -9.10 5.50
CA LEU A 257 -9.01 -9.33 6.86
C LEU A 257 -7.89 -9.44 7.90
N ILE A 258 -6.69 -9.90 7.54
CA ILE A 258 -5.52 -9.80 8.42
C ILE A 258 -5.20 -8.33 8.69
N ASP A 259 -5.20 -7.48 7.66
CA ASP A 259 -4.96 -6.05 7.81
C ASP A 259 -6.05 -5.31 8.60
N GLU A 260 -7.32 -5.73 8.48
CA GLU A 260 -8.45 -5.16 9.24
C GLU A 260 -8.45 -5.59 10.71
N THR A 261 -7.93 -6.78 11.04
CA THR A 261 -8.00 -7.34 12.41
C THR A 261 -6.73 -7.14 13.22
N VAL A 262 -5.56 -7.35 12.62
CA VAL A 262 -4.25 -7.28 13.28
C VAL A 262 -3.42 -6.10 12.77
N GLY A 263 -3.62 -5.71 11.51
CA GLY A 263 -2.83 -4.68 10.84
C GLY A 263 -1.53 -5.25 10.28
N ILE A 264 -1.28 -4.97 9.00
CA ILE A 264 -0.04 -5.35 8.31
C ILE A 264 0.84 -4.11 8.15
N LYS A 265 2.12 -4.23 8.51
CA LYS A 265 3.13 -3.19 8.27
C LYS A 265 4.39 -3.85 7.72
N ASN A 266 4.85 -3.38 6.56
CA ASN A 266 6.11 -3.84 5.93
C ASN A 266 6.17 -5.39 5.79
N ASN A 267 5.10 -5.99 5.27
CA ASN A 267 4.90 -7.45 5.15
C ASN A 267 4.97 -8.22 6.47
N GLN A 268 4.64 -7.57 7.59
CA GLN A 268 4.63 -8.19 8.92
C GLN A 268 3.36 -7.85 9.69
N ALA A 269 2.95 -8.75 10.58
CA ALA A 269 1.87 -8.52 11.54
C ALA A 269 2.30 -8.96 12.95
N ASP A 270 1.93 -8.19 13.97
CA ASP A 270 2.16 -8.49 15.38
C ASP A 270 0.98 -9.29 15.95
N VAL A 271 1.12 -10.62 16.01
CA VAL A 271 0.07 -11.55 16.44
C VAL A 271 0.32 -12.07 17.86
N ASP A 272 -0.71 -12.53 18.57
CA ASP A 272 -0.52 -13.18 19.88
C ASP A 272 0.35 -14.44 19.75
N THR A 273 1.20 -14.72 20.74
CA THR A 273 2.07 -15.91 20.74
C THR A 273 1.30 -17.23 20.59
N SER A 274 0.03 -17.28 21.04
CA SER A 274 -0.87 -18.42 20.82
C SER A 274 -1.11 -18.73 19.35
N ILE A 275 -1.15 -17.71 18.48
CA ILE A 275 -1.35 -17.87 17.03
C ILE A 275 -0.14 -18.57 16.38
N VAL A 276 1.08 -18.23 16.82
CA VAL A 276 2.30 -18.85 16.28
C VAL A 276 2.53 -20.26 16.81
N GLY A 277 2.07 -20.53 18.03
CA GLY A 277 2.30 -21.77 18.76
C GLY A 277 3.74 -21.87 19.33
N PRO A 278 4.04 -22.91 20.13
CA PRO A 278 5.37 -23.10 20.68
C PRO A 278 6.39 -23.27 19.55
N THR A 279 7.48 -22.50 19.62
CA THR A 279 8.69 -22.74 18.83
C THR A 279 9.40 -23.95 19.41
N ALA A 280 9.66 -24.97 18.59
CA ALA A 280 10.61 -26.02 18.95
C ALA A 280 11.99 -25.38 19.07
N VAL A 281 12.39 -25.02 20.29
CA VAL A 281 13.77 -24.67 20.58
C VAL A 281 14.57 -25.97 20.44
N PRO A 282 15.69 -26.02 19.70
CA PRO A 282 16.60 -27.15 19.80
C PRO A 282 17.04 -27.25 21.27
N GLN A 283 16.52 -28.25 21.99
CA GLN A 283 16.99 -28.54 23.34
C GLN A 283 18.45 -28.98 23.22
N ALA A 284 19.37 -28.12 23.65
CA ALA A 284 20.64 -28.61 24.16
C ALA A 284 20.33 -29.57 25.31
N GLN A 285 20.81 -30.81 25.19
CA GLN A 285 20.77 -31.79 26.27
C GLN A 285 21.46 -31.22 27.50
N GLU A 286 20.73 -31.07 28.63
CA GLU A 286 21.06 -31.72 29.90
C GLU A 286 20.18 -31.25 31.08
N SER A 287 19.85 -32.23 31.94
CA SER A 287 19.34 -32.16 33.31
C SER A 287 17.86 -31.80 33.57
N SER A 288 17.07 -32.87 33.68
CA SER A 288 16.03 -33.14 34.69
C SER A 288 15.63 -32.01 35.67
N LYS A 289 14.85 -31.04 35.19
CA LYS A 289 13.79 -30.39 35.98
C LYS A 289 12.57 -30.16 35.07
N ALA A 290 11.40 -30.56 35.54
CA ALA A 290 10.14 -30.40 34.82
C ALA A 290 9.94 -28.93 34.40
N PRO A 291 9.66 -28.62 33.13
CA PRO A 291 9.40 -27.24 32.73
C PRO A 291 8.00 -26.85 33.20
N GLN A 292 7.93 -25.99 34.21
CA GLN A 292 6.73 -25.21 34.47
C GLN A 292 6.49 -24.31 33.25
N GLN A 293 5.52 -24.71 32.41
CA GLN A 293 4.98 -23.90 31.34
C GLN A 293 4.24 -22.71 31.96
N SER A 294 4.91 -21.57 32.09
CA SER A 294 4.25 -20.28 32.19
C SER A 294 4.24 -19.65 30.80
N SER A 295 3.26 -20.01 29.98
CA SER A 295 2.89 -19.16 28.84
C SER A 295 2.39 -17.85 29.42
N LYS A 296 3.25 -16.82 29.45
CA LYS A 296 2.81 -15.45 29.74
C LYS A 296 1.83 -15.05 28.63
N GLN A 297 0.53 -15.15 28.93
CA GLN A 297 -0.54 -14.69 28.04
C GLN A 297 -0.32 -13.21 27.68
N GLY A 298 -0.48 -12.86 26.39
CA GLY A 298 -0.41 -11.49 25.91
C GLY A 298 0.93 -11.01 25.32
N GLN A 299 1.96 -11.87 25.18
CA GLN A 299 3.14 -11.51 24.38
C GLN A 299 2.81 -11.59 22.88
N LYS A 300 3.11 -10.53 22.12
CA LYS A 300 3.00 -10.52 20.66
C LYS A 300 4.28 -11.02 19.99
N ARG A 301 4.13 -11.65 18.82
CA ARG A 301 5.22 -12.09 17.93
C ARG A 301 4.97 -11.58 16.52
N LYS A 302 6.05 -11.24 15.83
CA LYS A 302 6.01 -10.87 14.41
C LYS A 302 5.90 -12.11 13.53
N VAL A 303 4.94 -12.09 12.61
CA VAL A 303 4.81 -13.06 11.52
C VAL A 303 5.09 -12.35 10.20
N GLN A 304 5.87 -12.99 9.34
CA GLN A 304 6.13 -12.53 7.98
C GLN A 304 4.97 -12.95 7.07
N LEU A 305 4.49 -12.03 6.25
CA LEU A 305 3.34 -12.18 5.35
C LEU A 305 3.76 -11.69 3.96
N ASP A 306 4.42 -12.56 3.21
CA ASP A 306 4.83 -12.30 1.83
C ASP A 306 4.90 -13.60 1.02
N SER A 307 5.22 -13.47 -0.26
CA SER A 307 5.30 -14.57 -1.22
C SER A 307 6.39 -15.61 -0.95
N SER A 308 7.28 -15.42 0.04
CA SER A 308 8.21 -16.46 0.47
C SER A 308 7.51 -17.65 1.14
N ASP A 309 6.30 -17.44 1.64
CA ASP A 309 5.38 -18.49 2.06
C ASP A 309 4.45 -18.90 0.90
N GLN A 310 4.61 -20.14 0.44
CA GLN A 310 3.81 -20.69 -0.67
C GLN A 310 2.34 -20.90 -0.31
N LEU A 311 2.02 -21.19 0.95
CA LEU A 311 0.64 -21.30 1.41
C LEU A 311 0.03 -19.90 1.45
N PHE A 312 0.71 -18.92 2.03
CA PHE A 312 0.20 -17.55 2.07
C PHE A 312 -0.06 -17.00 0.66
N SER A 313 0.82 -17.29 -0.30
CA SER A 313 0.63 -16.92 -1.72
C SER A 313 -0.68 -17.44 -2.33
N GLN A 314 -1.18 -18.59 -1.88
CA GLN A 314 -2.46 -19.16 -2.31
C GLN A 314 -3.66 -18.57 -1.56
N LEU A 315 -3.46 -18.13 -0.32
CA LEU A 315 -4.52 -17.64 0.55
C LEU A 315 -4.78 -16.15 0.39
N ARG A 316 -3.72 -15.33 0.28
CA ARG A 316 -3.77 -13.87 0.47
C ARG A 316 -4.82 -13.14 -0.38
N ASP A 317 -4.91 -13.52 -1.65
CA ASP A 317 -5.80 -12.88 -2.64
C ASP A 317 -7.17 -13.56 -2.72
N ALA A 318 -7.39 -14.67 -2.00
CA ALA A 318 -8.65 -15.40 -1.97
C ALA A 318 -9.69 -14.69 -1.09
N ASN A 319 -10.97 -14.78 -1.46
CA ASN A 319 -12.05 -14.38 -0.57
C ASN A 319 -12.04 -15.27 0.68
N PHE A 320 -12.28 -14.68 1.84
CA PHE A 320 -12.21 -15.40 3.11
C PHE A 320 -13.16 -16.61 3.20
N ALA A 321 -14.28 -16.58 2.50
CA ALA A 321 -15.26 -17.67 2.48
C ALA A 321 -14.67 -19.03 2.06
N ILE A 322 -13.61 -19.04 1.23
CA ILE A 322 -13.00 -20.26 0.70
C ILE A 322 -11.67 -20.63 1.37
N VAL A 323 -11.17 -19.80 2.29
CA VAL A 323 -9.88 -20.00 2.98
C VAL A 323 -9.87 -21.32 3.75
N GLY A 324 -10.97 -21.65 4.44
CA GLY A 324 -11.10 -22.91 5.18
C GLY A 324 -10.96 -24.15 4.29
N ASP A 325 -11.50 -24.11 3.07
CA ASP A 325 -11.38 -25.21 2.12
C ASP A 325 -9.94 -25.39 1.62
N ILE A 326 -9.24 -24.28 1.35
CA ILE A 326 -7.83 -24.30 0.95
C ILE A 326 -6.96 -24.87 2.07
N LEU A 327 -7.15 -24.40 3.31
CA LEU A 327 -6.42 -24.90 4.48
C LEU A 327 -6.65 -26.39 4.69
N ASN A 328 -7.90 -26.86 4.61
CA ASN A 328 -8.24 -28.29 4.73
C ASN A 328 -7.59 -29.14 3.63
N LYS A 329 -7.58 -28.64 2.38
CA LYS A 329 -6.93 -29.34 1.26
C LYS A 329 -5.42 -29.46 1.47
N VAL A 330 -4.78 -28.39 1.95
CA VAL A 330 -3.34 -28.37 2.23
C VAL A 330 -3.00 -29.28 3.43
N ALA A 331 -3.83 -29.28 4.49
CA ALA A 331 -3.67 -30.16 5.63
C ALA A 331 -3.70 -31.64 5.23
N ARG A 332 -4.71 -32.05 4.43
CA ARG A 332 -4.81 -33.44 3.93
C ARG A 332 -3.65 -33.84 3.03
N ARG A 333 -3.19 -32.91 2.17
CA ARG A 333 -2.01 -33.14 1.33
C ARG A 333 -0.77 -33.39 2.20
N LEU A 334 -0.51 -32.51 3.16
CA LEU A 334 0.64 -32.62 4.07
C LEU A 334 0.61 -33.90 4.90
N GLU A 335 -0.55 -34.30 5.39
CA GLU A 335 -0.73 -35.57 6.11
C GLU A 335 -0.37 -36.76 5.23
N SER A 336 -0.88 -36.82 4.00
CA SER A 336 -0.54 -37.86 3.02
C SER A 336 0.95 -37.86 2.64
N ASP A 337 1.54 -36.68 2.42
CA ASP A 337 2.96 -36.52 2.10
C ASP A 337 3.85 -36.99 3.27
N TYR A 338 3.42 -36.79 4.51
CA TYR A 338 4.15 -37.22 5.70
C TYR A 338 4.02 -38.73 5.95
N GLU A 339 2.83 -39.32 5.73
CA GLU A 339 2.60 -40.77 5.82
C GLU A 339 3.43 -41.56 4.81
N SER A 340 3.76 -40.97 3.65
CA SER A 340 4.64 -41.58 2.65
C SER A 340 6.01 -42.00 3.22
N ARG A 341 6.46 -41.40 4.32
CA ARG A 341 7.62 -41.83 5.11
C ARG A 341 7.56 -43.31 5.50
N HIS A 342 6.39 -43.78 5.93
CA HIS A 342 6.19 -45.15 6.37
C HIS A 342 6.15 -46.13 5.19
N ALA A 343 5.97 -45.64 3.97
CA ALA A 343 6.01 -46.42 2.74
C ALA A 343 7.42 -46.57 2.14
N ALA A 344 8.40 -45.76 2.58
CA ALA A 344 9.78 -45.83 2.11
C ALA A 344 10.45 -47.14 2.56
N LYS A 345 10.90 -47.96 1.60
CA LYS A 345 11.51 -49.27 1.85
C LYS A 345 13.00 -49.31 1.54
N THR A 346 13.50 -48.38 0.73
CA THR A 346 14.92 -48.31 0.36
C THR A 346 15.65 -47.21 1.11
N THR A 347 16.97 -47.37 1.27
CA THR A 347 17.83 -46.35 1.88
C THR A 347 17.88 -45.05 1.06
N SER A 348 17.68 -45.14 -0.26
CA SER A 348 17.60 -43.99 -1.15
C SER A 348 16.33 -43.16 -0.90
N GLU A 349 15.17 -43.82 -0.79
CA GLU A 349 13.89 -43.15 -0.49
C GLU A 349 13.91 -42.48 0.89
N LEU A 350 14.50 -43.15 1.90
CA LEU A 350 14.67 -42.56 3.23
C LEU A 350 15.56 -41.32 3.20
N ARG A 351 16.65 -41.35 2.43
CA ARG A 351 17.53 -40.17 2.26
C ARG A 351 16.82 -39.01 1.57
N GLU A 352 16.04 -39.30 0.54
CA GLU A 352 15.23 -38.29 -0.16
C GLU A 352 14.19 -37.64 0.77
N PHE A 353 13.50 -38.45 1.58
CA PHE A 353 12.54 -37.95 2.58
C PHE A 353 13.22 -37.04 3.62
N VAL A 354 14.36 -37.47 4.18
CA VAL A 354 15.12 -36.68 5.15
C VAL A 354 15.56 -35.33 4.57
N ASN A 355 15.91 -35.28 3.28
CA ASN A 355 16.22 -34.03 2.59
C ASN A 355 15.01 -33.09 2.43
N LYS A 356 13.79 -33.63 2.31
CA LYS A 356 12.54 -32.84 2.21
C LYS A 356 11.97 -32.44 3.57
N LEU A 357 12.34 -33.12 4.66
CA LEU A 357 11.79 -32.91 6.01
C LEU A 357 11.81 -31.45 6.49
N PRO A 358 12.87 -30.65 6.29
CA PRO A 358 12.85 -29.24 6.69
C PRO A 358 11.76 -28.43 5.96
N THR A 359 11.50 -28.74 4.69
CA THR A 359 10.44 -28.09 3.91
C THR A 359 9.07 -28.43 4.48
N TYR A 360 8.81 -29.71 4.78
CA TYR A 360 7.56 -30.12 5.43
C TYR A 360 7.37 -29.48 6.81
N GLN A 361 8.44 -29.32 7.60
CA GLN A 361 8.37 -28.62 8.88
C GLN A 361 7.98 -27.15 8.72
N LEU A 362 8.53 -26.46 7.73
CA LEU A 362 8.15 -25.08 7.40
C LEU A 362 6.70 -25.00 6.92
N GLU A 363 6.27 -25.91 6.05
CA GLU A 363 4.88 -25.96 5.58
C GLU A 363 3.89 -26.26 6.73
N HIS A 364 4.21 -27.17 7.66
CA HIS A 364 3.40 -27.40 8.85
C HIS A 364 3.33 -26.18 9.77
N GLN A 365 4.45 -25.46 9.93
CA GLN A 365 4.47 -24.22 10.71
C GLN A 365 3.61 -23.14 10.05
N SER A 366 3.74 -22.95 8.74
CA SER A 366 2.92 -22.03 7.95
C SER A 366 1.44 -22.37 8.07
N LEU A 367 1.07 -23.64 7.83
CA LEU A 367 -0.31 -24.12 7.98
C LEU A 367 -0.86 -23.84 9.38
N ARG A 368 -0.08 -24.10 10.44
CA ARG A 368 -0.50 -23.82 11.81
C ARG A 368 -0.80 -22.34 12.03
N VAL A 369 0.12 -21.46 11.61
CA VAL A 369 -0.05 -20.00 11.74
C VAL A 369 -1.31 -19.54 11.01
N HIS A 370 -1.49 -19.98 9.76
CA HIS A 370 -2.63 -19.55 8.95
C HIS A 370 -3.97 -20.14 9.38
N THR A 371 -4.00 -21.36 9.92
CA THR A 371 -5.19 -21.92 10.58
C THR A 371 -5.59 -21.10 11.80
N ASN A 372 -4.64 -20.80 12.68
CA ASN A 372 -4.92 -20.00 13.89
C ASN A 372 -5.35 -18.57 13.55
N LEU A 373 -4.71 -17.94 12.56
CA LEU A 373 -5.15 -16.63 12.04
C LEU A 373 -6.56 -16.69 11.47
N ALA A 374 -6.89 -17.73 10.68
CA ALA A 374 -8.22 -17.90 10.13
C ALA A 374 -9.27 -18.10 11.23
N GLU A 375 -8.96 -18.85 12.29
CA GLU A 375 -9.83 -19.01 13.45
C GLU A 375 -10.10 -17.69 14.18
N GLU A 376 -9.06 -16.87 14.37
CA GLU A 376 -9.19 -15.55 14.99
C GLU A 376 -10.04 -14.59 14.15
N ILE A 377 -9.83 -14.58 12.82
CA ILE A 377 -10.68 -13.83 11.88
C ILE A 377 -12.12 -14.36 11.92
N MET A 378 -12.33 -15.69 11.96
CA MET A 378 -13.66 -16.29 12.08
C MET A 378 -14.38 -15.87 13.36
N ARG A 379 -13.66 -15.76 14.48
CA ARG A 379 -14.22 -15.28 15.76
C ARG A 379 -14.76 -13.86 15.63
N THR A 380 -14.03 -13.00 14.93
CA THR A 380 -14.44 -11.61 14.66
C THR A 380 -15.62 -11.55 13.69
N THR A 381 -15.52 -12.23 12.55
CA THR A 381 -16.52 -12.15 11.46
C THR A 381 -17.86 -12.81 11.80
N ARG A 382 -17.90 -13.70 12.79
CA ARG A 382 -19.14 -14.32 13.30
C ARG A 382 -19.84 -13.50 14.38
N SER A 383 -19.21 -12.45 14.90
CA SER A 383 -19.81 -11.61 15.94
C SER A 383 -21.02 -10.84 15.41
N ASP A 384 -22.00 -10.59 16.28
CA ASP A 384 -23.21 -9.83 15.92
C ASP A 384 -22.87 -8.38 15.53
N ILE A 385 -21.87 -7.78 16.20
CA ILE A 385 -21.38 -6.42 15.89
C ILE A 385 -20.83 -6.39 14.46
N PHE A 386 -19.95 -7.34 14.09
CA PHE A 386 -19.38 -7.40 12.75
C PHE A 386 -20.45 -7.60 11.68
N ARG A 387 -21.42 -8.49 11.91
CA ARG A 387 -22.53 -8.72 10.98
C ARG A 387 -23.35 -7.45 10.74
N LYS A 388 -23.67 -6.71 11.79
CA LYS A 388 -24.40 -5.44 11.69
C LYS A 388 -23.60 -4.37 10.95
N ILE A 389 -22.29 -4.27 11.21
CA ILE A 389 -21.39 -3.37 10.45
C ILE A 389 -21.40 -3.75 8.96
N LEU A 390 -21.21 -5.03 8.64
CA LEU A 390 -21.13 -5.51 7.27
C LEU A 390 -22.47 -5.30 6.52
N GLU A 391 -23.60 -5.54 7.20
CA GLU A 391 -24.93 -5.27 6.65
C GLU A 391 -25.10 -3.78 6.25
N VAL A 392 -24.74 -2.84 7.12
CA VAL A 392 -24.79 -1.40 6.82
C VAL A 392 -23.88 -1.06 5.64
N GLN A 393 -22.67 -1.63 5.59
CA GLN A 393 -21.72 -1.41 4.50
C GLN A 393 -22.24 -1.93 3.15
N GLN A 394 -22.76 -3.16 3.12
CA GLN A 394 -23.29 -3.79 1.91
C GLN A 394 -24.49 -3.03 1.36
N ASN A 395 -25.41 -2.56 2.21
CA ASN A 395 -26.56 -1.77 1.79
C ASN A 395 -26.13 -0.42 1.19
N ASN A 396 -25.15 0.27 1.80
CA ASN A 396 -24.57 1.49 1.22
C ASN A 396 -23.89 1.22 -0.15
N ALA A 397 -23.10 0.15 -0.25
CA ALA A 397 -22.45 -0.25 -1.49
C ALA A 397 -23.45 -0.59 -2.60
N ALA A 398 -24.53 -1.31 -2.25
CA ALA A 398 -25.65 -1.64 -3.13
C ALA A 398 -26.45 -0.40 -3.57
N GLY A 399 -26.38 0.69 -2.82
CA GLY A 399 -27.13 1.92 -3.09
C GLY A 399 -28.55 1.90 -2.56
N ALA A 400 -28.80 1.11 -1.51
CA ALA A 400 -30.04 1.21 -0.73
C ALA A 400 -30.14 2.59 -0.07
N ASP A 401 -31.35 2.98 0.32
CA ASP A 401 -31.54 4.20 1.10
C ASP A 401 -30.90 4.01 2.49
N ALA A 402 -29.81 4.74 2.74
CA ALA A 402 -29.04 4.64 3.97
C ALA A 402 -29.86 4.90 5.24
N THR A 403 -30.97 5.62 5.11
CA THR A 403 -31.85 6.00 6.23
C THR A 403 -32.55 4.80 6.87
N TYR A 404 -32.69 3.68 6.14
CA TYR A 404 -33.19 2.42 6.69
C TYR A 404 -32.22 1.75 7.67
N HIS A 405 -30.96 2.17 7.69
CA HIS A 405 -29.93 1.58 8.53
C HIS A 405 -29.37 2.54 9.58
N HIS A 406 -29.95 3.74 9.71
CA HIS A 406 -29.53 4.72 10.73
C HIS A 406 -29.73 4.18 12.14
N ASP A 407 -30.86 3.53 12.43
CA ASP A 407 -31.11 2.88 13.74
C ASP A 407 -30.04 1.84 14.09
N ALA A 408 -29.51 1.12 13.08
CA ALA A 408 -28.42 0.17 13.30
C ALA A 408 -27.11 0.88 13.68
N VAL A 409 -26.81 2.04 13.08
CA VAL A 409 -25.63 2.86 13.45
C VAL A 409 -25.80 3.47 14.84
N GLU A 410 -26.98 3.97 15.18
CA GLU A 410 -27.28 4.48 16.53
C GLU A 410 -27.12 3.39 17.60
N GLU A 411 -27.57 2.17 17.32
CA GLU A 411 -27.36 1.03 18.21
C GLU A 411 -25.87 0.69 18.37
N LEU A 412 -25.07 0.75 17.30
CA LEU A 412 -23.62 0.51 17.39
C LEU A 412 -22.93 1.59 18.26
N ILE A 413 -23.36 2.85 18.16
CA ILE A 413 -22.88 3.93 19.05
C ILE A 413 -23.28 3.63 20.50
N ALA A 414 -24.54 3.25 20.75
CA ALA A 414 -25.03 2.94 22.10
C ALA A 414 -24.33 1.73 22.74
N ARG A 415 -23.82 0.79 21.91
CA ARG A 415 -23.03 -0.37 22.33
C ARG A 415 -21.55 -0.08 22.53
N ASP A 416 -21.11 1.18 22.43
CA ASP A 416 -19.72 1.60 22.56
C ASP A 416 -18.77 0.85 21.58
N VAL A 417 -19.24 0.62 20.35
CA VAL A 417 -18.39 0.08 19.29
C VAL A 417 -17.27 1.09 18.99
N PRO A 418 -16.03 0.67 18.66
CA PRO A 418 -14.92 1.59 18.45
C PRO A 418 -15.25 2.76 17.51
N LEU A 419 -14.91 3.99 17.93
CA LEU A 419 -15.21 5.22 17.19
C LEU A 419 -14.81 5.16 15.71
N LYS A 420 -13.63 4.57 15.40
CA LYS A 420 -13.16 4.41 14.02
C LYS A 420 -14.19 3.71 13.16
N THR A 421 -14.79 2.64 13.66
CA THR A 421 -15.80 1.86 12.96
C THR A 421 -17.04 2.69 12.67
N ILE A 422 -17.52 3.46 13.65
CA ILE A 422 -18.68 4.35 13.47
C ILE A 422 -18.37 5.43 12.41
N LEU A 423 -17.21 6.09 12.52
CA LEU A 423 -16.80 7.11 11.57
C LEU A 423 -16.63 6.54 10.16
N ARG A 424 -16.10 5.31 10.01
CA ARG A 424 -16.03 4.61 8.72
C ARG A 424 -17.41 4.43 8.09
N LEU A 425 -18.42 4.00 8.87
CA LEU A 425 -19.79 3.84 8.37
C LEU A 425 -20.39 5.18 7.89
N LEU A 426 -20.23 6.25 8.67
CA LEU A 426 -20.74 7.57 8.30
C LEU A 426 -20.01 8.14 7.08
N CYS A 427 -18.69 7.98 7.00
CA CYS A 427 -17.90 8.40 5.85
C CYS A 427 -18.27 7.59 4.59
N LEU A 428 -18.55 6.30 4.74
CA LEU A 428 -18.97 5.44 3.64
C LEU A 428 -20.33 5.90 3.07
N GLU A 429 -21.32 6.13 3.93
CA GLU A 429 -22.62 6.69 3.52
C GLU A 429 -22.42 8.04 2.81
N SER A 430 -21.64 8.94 3.40
CA SER A 430 -21.33 10.25 2.84
C SER A 430 -20.71 10.14 1.45
N CYS A 431 -19.69 9.31 1.28
CA CYS A 431 -18.99 9.15 0.01
C CYS A 431 -19.88 8.52 -1.07
N MET A 432 -20.67 7.50 -0.72
CA MET A 432 -21.50 6.77 -1.68
C MET A 432 -22.83 7.46 -2.03
N SER A 433 -23.32 8.34 -1.14
CA SER A 433 -24.61 9.05 -1.30
C SER A 433 -24.47 10.55 -1.58
N GLY A 434 -23.24 11.07 -1.70
CA GLY A 434 -22.99 12.50 -1.91
C GLY A 434 -23.27 13.37 -0.67
N GLY A 435 -23.07 12.82 0.51
CA GLY A 435 -23.28 13.45 1.82
C GLY A 435 -24.51 12.91 2.57
N LEU A 436 -24.53 13.16 3.88
CA LEU A 436 -25.64 12.82 4.79
C LEU A 436 -26.68 13.95 4.81
N ARG A 437 -27.95 13.63 5.05
CA ARG A 437 -28.95 14.71 5.27
C ARG A 437 -28.50 15.55 6.48
N PRO A 438 -28.55 16.90 6.42
CA PRO A 438 -28.04 17.74 7.49
C PRO A 438 -28.58 17.39 8.89
N ARG A 439 -29.87 17.05 8.98
CA ARG A 439 -30.50 16.63 10.24
C ARG A 439 -29.87 15.36 10.82
N ASP A 440 -29.59 14.36 9.98
CA ASP A 440 -29.03 13.09 10.43
C ASP A 440 -27.56 13.27 10.82
N LEU A 441 -26.81 14.04 10.04
CA LEU A 441 -25.42 14.36 10.34
C LEU A 441 -25.28 15.05 11.71
N GLU A 442 -26.12 16.04 12.00
CA GLU A 442 -26.12 16.72 13.31
C GLU A 442 -26.55 15.79 14.44
N ASN A 443 -27.49 14.86 14.19
CA ASN A 443 -27.86 13.84 15.16
C ASN A 443 -26.69 12.89 15.49
N PHE A 444 -26.00 12.36 14.48
CA PHE A 444 -24.83 11.50 14.70
C PHE A 444 -23.67 12.25 15.37
N LYS A 445 -23.39 13.50 14.97
CA LYS A 445 -22.37 14.33 15.63
C LYS A 445 -22.66 14.47 17.12
N ARG A 446 -23.91 14.77 17.49
CA ARG A 446 -24.34 14.87 18.89
C ARG A 446 -24.14 13.56 19.65
N GLN A 447 -24.60 12.44 19.11
CA GLN A 447 -24.45 11.12 19.75
C GLN A 447 -22.97 10.75 19.95
N ILE A 448 -22.13 10.96 18.93
CA ILE A 448 -20.70 10.65 19.00
C ILE A 448 -19.97 11.52 20.01
N ILE A 449 -20.25 12.83 20.05
CA ILE A 449 -19.63 13.73 21.04
C ILE A 449 -20.01 13.31 22.47
N GLN A 450 -21.26 12.90 22.68
CA GLN A 450 -21.75 12.43 23.97
C GLN A 450 -21.15 11.09 24.38
N ALA A 451 -21.01 10.15 23.44
CA ALA A 451 -20.50 8.80 23.71
C ALA A 451 -18.97 8.73 23.81
N TYR A 452 -18.24 9.39 22.92
CA TYR A 452 -16.78 9.25 22.76
C TYR A 452 -15.99 10.48 23.23
N GLY A 453 -16.63 11.63 23.40
CA GLY A 453 -16.04 12.84 23.97
C GLY A 453 -15.96 14.04 23.03
N HIS A 454 -15.84 15.23 23.63
CA HIS A 454 -15.93 16.53 22.94
C HIS A 454 -14.71 16.85 22.06
N GLN A 455 -13.57 16.19 22.29
CA GLN A 455 -12.38 16.34 21.46
C GLN A 455 -12.66 16.00 19.99
N HIS A 456 -13.64 15.14 19.73
CA HIS A 456 -14.01 14.70 18.39
C HIS A 456 -14.75 15.75 17.56
N LEU A 457 -14.99 16.94 18.10
CA LEU A 457 -15.30 18.11 17.27
C LEU A 457 -14.17 18.40 16.27
N LEU A 458 -12.91 18.23 16.69
CA LEU A 458 -11.74 18.35 15.81
C LEU A 458 -11.68 17.20 14.81
N THR A 459 -12.07 15.99 15.21
CA THR A 459 -12.22 14.84 14.30
C THR A 459 -13.23 15.14 13.19
N PHE A 460 -14.41 15.68 13.52
CA PHE A 460 -15.40 16.05 12.51
C PHE A 460 -14.92 17.15 11.58
N TRP A 461 -14.23 18.16 12.11
CA TRP A 461 -13.60 19.20 11.28
C TRP A 461 -12.59 18.59 10.28
N ALA A 462 -11.77 17.64 10.73
CA ALA A 462 -10.80 16.97 9.88
C ALA A 462 -11.47 16.11 8.78
N LEU A 463 -12.49 15.33 9.13
CA LEU A 463 -13.27 14.54 8.17
C LEU A 463 -14.00 15.41 7.15
N GLU A 464 -14.51 16.56 7.59
CA GLU A 464 -15.14 17.54 6.70
C GLU A 464 -14.09 18.16 5.77
N LYS A 465 -12.92 18.56 6.28
CA LYS A 465 -11.83 19.13 5.46
C LYS A 465 -11.27 18.15 4.41
N MET A 466 -11.29 16.86 4.71
CA MET A 466 -10.94 15.79 3.75
C MET A 466 -12.09 15.42 2.81
N GLU A 467 -13.27 16.01 2.99
CA GLU A 467 -14.50 15.71 2.25
C GLU A 467 -15.02 14.26 2.40
N LEU A 468 -14.58 13.55 3.43
CA LEU A 468 -15.05 12.20 3.76
C LEU A 468 -16.45 12.23 4.37
N LEU A 469 -16.73 13.20 5.24
CA LEU A 469 -18.02 13.36 5.91
C LEU A 469 -18.58 14.76 5.66
N GLN A 470 -19.66 14.83 4.88
CA GLN A 470 -20.21 16.10 4.38
C GLN A 470 -21.73 16.16 4.54
N PRO A 471 -22.30 17.34 4.82
CA PRO A 471 -23.73 17.53 4.64
C PRO A 471 -24.08 17.43 3.15
N ARG A 472 -25.20 16.78 2.84
CA ARG A 472 -25.77 16.69 1.50
C ARG A 472 -26.27 18.08 1.12
N SER A 473 -25.61 18.72 0.15
CA SER A 473 -26.08 19.99 -0.39
C SER A 473 -27.05 19.76 -1.55
N SER A 474 -28.03 20.66 -1.71
CA SER A 474 -28.92 20.70 -2.87
C SER A 474 -28.21 21.12 -4.17
N ALA A 475 -27.02 21.74 -4.08
CA ALA A 475 -26.16 22.05 -5.23
C ALA A 475 -25.40 20.83 -5.76
N THR A 476 -25.11 19.85 -4.89
CA THR A 476 -24.53 18.54 -5.28
C THR A 476 -25.48 17.69 -6.11
N THR A 477 -26.75 18.09 -6.31
CA THR A 477 -27.72 17.39 -7.16
C THR A 477 -27.50 17.64 -8.66
N MET A 478 -26.51 18.44 -9.08
CA MET A 478 -26.07 18.55 -10.47
C MET A 478 -25.19 17.35 -10.88
N LEU A 479 -25.66 16.13 -10.56
CA LEU A 479 -25.04 14.83 -10.83
C LEU A 479 -25.28 14.31 -12.26
N LEU A 480 -25.80 15.15 -13.15
CA LEU A 480 -26.02 14.84 -14.56
C LEU A 480 -25.09 15.71 -15.41
N PRO A 481 -24.08 15.12 -16.07
CA PRO A 481 -23.47 15.80 -17.18
C PRO A 481 -24.43 15.76 -18.37
N THR A 482 -25.10 16.87 -18.66
CA THR A 482 -25.54 17.14 -20.03
C THR A 482 -24.31 17.27 -20.92
N ALA A 483 -24.44 16.99 -22.22
CA ALA A 483 -23.32 17.11 -23.15
C ALA A 483 -22.67 18.50 -23.05
N GLY A 484 -21.42 18.56 -22.56
CA GLY A 484 -20.70 19.80 -22.26
C GLY A 484 -20.48 20.13 -20.78
N ALA A 485 -20.96 19.30 -19.84
CA ALA A 485 -20.77 19.54 -18.41
C ALA A 485 -19.33 19.32 -17.94
N GLN A 486 -18.91 20.16 -16.98
CA GLN A 486 -17.63 20.07 -16.30
C GLN A 486 -17.51 18.78 -15.48
N THR A 487 -16.29 18.31 -15.24
CA THR A 487 -16.01 17.16 -14.35
C THR A 487 -16.66 17.38 -12.99
N GLY A 488 -17.37 16.36 -12.47
CA GLY A 488 -18.03 16.46 -11.18
C GLY A 488 -17.04 16.74 -10.05
N THR A 489 -17.43 17.58 -9.10
CA THR A 489 -16.63 17.88 -7.90
C THR A 489 -16.57 16.70 -6.92
N LYS A 490 -17.49 15.75 -7.04
CA LYS A 490 -17.54 14.48 -6.28
C LYS A 490 -17.85 13.32 -7.22
N THR A 491 -17.43 12.12 -6.81
CA THR A 491 -17.73 10.88 -7.53
C THR A 491 -19.21 10.51 -7.39
N ASN A 492 -19.88 10.33 -8.53
CA ASN A 492 -21.27 9.89 -8.58
C ASN A 492 -21.37 8.36 -8.54
N TYR A 493 -21.31 7.78 -7.33
CA TYR A 493 -21.43 6.32 -7.16
C TYR A 493 -22.75 5.78 -7.69
N GLY A 494 -23.87 6.52 -7.61
CA GLY A 494 -25.16 6.08 -8.17
C GLY A 494 -25.10 5.81 -9.68
N TYR A 495 -24.57 6.78 -10.43
CA TYR A 495 -24.39 6.64 -11.88
C TYR A 495 -23.34 5.59 -12.23
N LEU A 496 -22.21 5.57 -11.53
CA LEU A 496 -21.10 4.63 -11.81
C LEU A 496 -21.47 3.19 -11.42
N ARG A 497 -22.26 2.98 -10.36
CA ARG A 497 -22.78 1.67 -9.97
C ARG A 497 -23.48 0.97 -11.12
N LYS A 498 -24.31 1.72 -11.86
CA LYS A 498 -24.99 1.23 -13.05
C LYS A 498 -24.06 1.09 -14.25
N ASN A 499 -23.32 2.15 -14.59
CA ASN A 499 -22.59 2.24 -15.86
C ASN A 499 -21.22 1.55 -15.86
N LEU A 500 -20.70 1.17 -14.69
CA LEU A 500 -19.49 0.36 -14.52
C LEU A 500 -19.77 -0.95 -13.76
N ARG A 501 -21.04 -1.28 -13.53
CA ARG A 501 -21.48 -2.51 -12.83
C ARG A 501 -20.66 -2.75 -11.55
N LEU A 502 -20.74 -1.79 -10.63
CA LEU A 502 -20.02 -1.88 -9.34
C LEU A 502 -20.63 -2.92 -8.40
N VAL A 503 -21.88 -3.33 -8.64
CA VAL A 503 -22.55 -4.39 -7.88
C VAL A 503 -22.82 -5.56 -8.82
N VAL A 504 -22.38 -6.75 -8.40
CA VAL A 504 -22.53 -8.04 -9.09
C VAL A 504 -23.18 -8.98 -8.09
N GLU A 505 -24.49 -9.22 -8.24
CA GLU A 505 -25.29 -10.00 -7.29
C GLU A 505 -24.85 -11.47 -7.19
N GLU A 506 -24.43 -12.06 -8.32
CA GLU A 506 -24.00 -13.45 -8.40
C GLU A 506 -22.51 -13.52 -8.75
N VAL A 507 -21.65 -13.35 -7.75
CA VAL A 507 -20.20 -13.60 -7.88
C VAL A 507 -19.83 -14.89 -7.16
N SER A 508 -19.06 -15.76 -7.84
CA SER A 508 -18.51 -16.95 -7.19
C SER A 508 -17.25 -16.57 -6.42
N GLU A 509 -17.20 -16.84 -5.11
CA GLU A 509 -15.97 -16.66 -4.33
C GLU A 509 -14.95 -17.78 -4.58
N LYS A 510 -15.43 -18.97 -4.98
CA LYS A 510 -14.61 -20.15 -5.20
C LYS A 510 -13.88 -20.10 -6.53
N ASP A 511 -14.60 -19.74 -7.57
CA ASP A 511 -14.12 -19.66 -8.95
C ASP A 511 -14.49 -18.28 -9.51
N PRO A 512 -13.82 -17.20 -9.04
CA PRO A 512 -14.21 -15.83 -9.35
C PRO A 512 -14.07 -15.50 -10.84
N ASN A 513 -15.08 -14.82 -11.38
CA ASN A 513 -15.17 -14.40 -12.78
C ASN A 513 -15.20 -12.87 -12.96
N ASP A 514 -15.22 -12.12 -11.86
CA ASP A 514 -15.20 -10.66 -11.80
C ASP A 514 -14.46 -10.22 -10.53
N VAL A 515 -13.83 -9.05 -10.57
CA VAL A 515 -13.10 -8.45 -9.45
C VAL A 515 -13.99 -8.18 -8.22
N ALA A 516 -15.32 -8.18 -8.37
CA ALA A 516 -16.28 -8.04 -7.28
C ALA A 516 -16.15 -9.10 -6.17
N TYR A 517 -15.45 -10.21 -6.43
CA TYR A 517 -15.23 -11.27 -5.44
C TYR A 517 -14.48 -10.76 -4.19
N VAL A 518 -13.65 -9.72 -4.32
CA VAL A 518 -12.85 -9.18 -3.20
C VAL A 518 -13.68 -8.49 -2.11
N TYR A 519 -14.94 -8.14 -2.42
CA TYR A 519 -15.94 -7.63 -1.47
C TYR A 519 -17.27 -8.40 -1.57
N SER A 520 -17.26 -9.66 -2.02
CA SER A 520 -18.46 -10.51 -2.13
C SER A 520 -19.63 -9.81 -2.83
N GLY A 521 -19.37 -9.19 -3.98
CA GLY A 521 -20.40 -8.60 -4.84
C GLY A 521 -20.19 -7.12 -5.17
N PHE A 522 -19.27 -6.43 -4.49
CA PHE A 522 -18.88 -5.06 -4.85
C PHE A 522 -17.54 -5.02 -5.58
N ALA A 523 -17.52 -4.51 -6.81
CA ALA A 523 -16.29 -4.25 -7.57
C ALA A 523 -15.75 -2.85 -7.21
N PRO A 524 -14.50 -2.74 -6.71
CA PRO A 524 -13.88 -1.44 -6.44
C PRO A 524 -13.94 -0.50 -7.64
N LEU A 525 -14.38 0.74 -7.43
CA LEU A 525 -14.51 1.70 -8.52
C LEU A 525 -13.13 2.03 -9.11
N SER A 526 -12.12 2.19 -8.27
CA SER A 526 -10.72 2.39 -8.66
C SER A 526 -10.24 1.32 -9.66
N ILE A 527 -10.59 0.05 -9.41
CA ILE A 527 -10.23 -1.08 -10.27
C ILE A 527 -11.07 -1.11 -11.55
N ARG A 528 -12.36 -0.77 -11.47
CA ARG A 528 -13.20 -0.62 -12.66
C ARG A 528 -12.69 0.48 -13.59
N LEU A 529 -12.14 1.57 -13.05
CA LEU A 529 -11.47 2.61 -13.83
C LEU A 529 -10.21 2.07 -14.53
N VAL A 530 -9.42 1.22 -13.87
CA VAL A 530 -8.27 0.53 -14.50
C VAL A 530 -8.75 -0.43 -15.60
N GLN A 531 -9.84 -1.18 -15.38
CA GLN A 531 -10.43 -2.06 -16.40
C GLN A 531 -10.99 -1.29 -17.61
N CYS A 532 -11.46 -0.04 -17.44
CA CYS A 532 -11.82 0.84 -18.55
C CYS A 532 -10.64 1.19 -19.46
N VAL A 533 -9.40 0.96 -19.02
CA VAL A 533 -8.19 1.10 -19.82
C VAL A 533 -7.71 -0.25 -20.34
N LEU A 534 -7.61 -1.26 -19.47
CA LEU A 534 -6.96 -2.54 -19.78
C LEU A 534 -7.90 -3.59 -20.38
N GLN A 535 -9.16 -3.63 -19.96
CA GLN A 535 -10.14 -4.68 -20.25
C GLN A 535 -11.45 -4.12 -20.83
N LYS A 536 -11.35 -3.19 -21.79
CA LYS A 536 -12.52 -2.51 -22.40
C LYS A 536 -13.60 -3.44 -22.93
N PRO A 537 -13.29 -4.52 -23.69
CA PRO A 537 -14.32 -5.41 -24.23
C PRO A 537 -15.13 -6.07 -23.10
N TYR A 538 -14.46 -6.42 -22.00
CA TYR A 538 -15.10 -7.00 -20.83
C TYR A 538 -16.06 -6.01 -20.16
N ILE A 539 -15.60 -4.78 -19.85
CA ILE A 539 -16.48 -3.76 -19.25
C ILE A 539 -17.67 -3.44 -20.16
N LEU A 540 -17.48 -3.29 -21.47
CA LEU A 540 -18.58 -3.06 -22.40
C LEU A 540 -19.60 -4.23 -22.41
N SER A 541 -19.14 -5.47 -22.27
CA SER A 541 -20.03 -6.64 -22.16
C SER A 541 -20.85 -6.63 -20.87
N LEU A 542 -20.26 -6.20 -19.75
CA LEU A 542 -20.96 -6.07 -18.47
C LEU A 542 -22.07 -5.03 -18.52
N VAL A 543 -21.86 -3.90 -19.21
CA VAL A 543 -22.82 -2.79 -19.30
C VAL A 543 -23.98 -3.11 -20.26
N ARG A 544 -23.73 -3.88 -21.32
CA ARG A 544 -24.74 -4.21 -22.35
C ARG A 544 -25.66 -5.39 -21.97
N GLY A 545 -25.36 -6.13 -20.90
CA GLY A 545 -26.27 -7.12 -20.33
C GLY A 545 -26.47 -8.41 -21.14
N GLY A 546 -25.45 -8.94 -21.83
CA GLY A 546 -25.57 -10.21 -22.56
C GLY A 546 -24.24 -10.93 -22.78
N PRO A 547 -24.26 -12.26 -23.07
CA PRO A 547 -23.07 -12.97 -23.46
C PRO A 547 -22.57 -12.39 -24.78
N VAL A 548 -21.27 -12.16 -24.86
CA VAL A 548 -20.62 -11.88 -26.13
C VAL A 548 -20.80 -13.15 -26.98
N THR A 549 -21.83 -13.21 -27.83
CA THR A 549 -21.64 -13.95 -29.09
C THR A 549 -20.31 -13.43 -29.62
N ALA A 550 -19.37 -14.32 -29.88
CA ALA A 550 -18.07 -14.02 -30.44
C ALA A 550 -18.23 -13.35 -31.82
N ALA A 551 -18.76 -12.13 -31.84
CA ALA A 551 -18.54 -11.16 -32.86
C ALA A 551 -17.09 -10.77 -32.63
N THR A 552 -16.22 -11.42 -33.41
CA THR A 552 -14.84 -11.03 -33.63
C THR A 552 -14.77 -9.51 -33.53
N PRO A 553 -14.15 -8.93 -32.48
CA PRO A 553 -14.01 -7.49 -32.43
C PRO A 553 -13.27 -7.12 -33.70
N SER A 554 -13.82 -6.20 -34.50
CA SER A 554 -13.01 -5.59 -35.55
C SER A 554 -11.73 -5.10 -34.85
N PRO A 555 -10.53 -5.47 -35.33
CA PRO A 555 -9.27 -5.22 -34.62
C PRO A 555 -9.01 -3.72 -34.32
N ALA A 556 -9.75 -2.83 -34.98
CA ALA A 556 -9.76 -1.39 -34.75
C ALA A 556 -10.51 -0.92 -33.47
N SER A 557 -11.48 -1.67 -32.93
CA SER A 557 -12.27 -1.22 -31.77
C SER A 557 -11.75 -1.74 -30.42
N ALA A 558 -10.92 -2.80 -30.41
CA ALA A 558 -10.36 -3.39 -29.20
C ALA A 558 -9.04 -2.74 -28.73
N SER A 559 -8.43 -1.89 -29.57
CA SER A 559 -7.12 -1.26 -29.37
C SER A 559 -7.21 0.27 -29.16
N SER A 560 -8.40 0.76 -28.81
CA SER A 560 -8.62 2.19 -28.61
C SER A 560 -7.77 2.70 -27.43
N PRO A 561 -6.92 3.71 -27.61
CA PRO A 561 -5.97 4.10 -26.57
C PRO A 561 -6.63 4.87 -25.41
N GLY A 562 -6.07 4.74 -24.20
CA GLY A 562 -6.49 5.54 -23.05
C GLY A 562 -7.96 5.33 -22.67
N TRP A 563 -8.68 6.41 -22.39
CA TRP A 563 -10.09 6.39 -21.97
C TRP A 563 -11.11 6.20 -23.09
N LEU A 564 -10.67 6.03 -24.35
CA LEU A 564 -11.55 6.01 -25.51
C LEU A 564 -12.65 4.93 -25.40
N GLY A 565 -13.91 5.35 -25.42
CA GLY A 565 -15.11 4.51 -25.22
C GLY A 565 -15.73 4.62 -23.82
N PHE A 566 -15.08 5.30 -22.88
CA PHE A 566 -15.53 5.48 -21.50
C PHE A 566 -15.43 6.94 -21.02
N GLU A 567 -15.11 7.90 -21.89
CA GLU A 567 -14.85 9.29 -21.50
C GLU A 567 -16.01 9.91 -20.72
N ASP A 568 -17.24 9.70 -21.18
CA ASP A 568 -18.43 10.25 -20.54
C ASP A 568 -18.75 9.57 -19.21
N VAL A 569 -18.50 8.26 -19.10
CA VAL A 569 -18.72 7.53 -17.85
C VAL A 569 -17.70 7.97 -16.79
N VAL A 570 -16.44 8.13 -17.18
CA VAL A 570 -15.34 8.50 -16.27
C VAL A 570 -15.43 9.96 -15.82
N LYS A 571 -16.11 10.85 -16.56
CA LYS A 571 -16.40 12.22 -16.09
C LYS A 571 -17.25 12.27 -14.82
N SER A 572 -18.02 11.22 -14.54
CA SER A 572 -18.82 11.09 -13.31
C SER A 572 -18.01 10.68 -12.08
N ALA A 573 -16.74 10.29 -12.26
CA ALA A 573 -15.79 10.14 -11.16
C ALA A 573 -15.07 11.48 -10.92
N ARG A 574 -14.70 11.76 -9.67
CA ARG A 574 -14.07 13.04 -9.25
C ARG A 574 -12.76 13.34 -9.99
N GLY A 575 -12.47 14.63 -10.14
CA GLY A 575 -11.17 15.14 -10.58
C GLY A 575 -10.87 14.97 -12.07
N ALA A 576 -9.69 15.44 -12.48
CA ALA A 576 -9.27 15.47 -13.88
C ALA A 576 -9.18 14.08 -14.53
N THR A 577 -9.67 13.95 -15.76
CA THR A 577 -9.45 12.76 -16.62
C THR A 577 -8.43 13.12 -17.70
N PHE A 578 -7.35 12.34 -17.84
CA PHE A 578 -6.32 12.65 -18.84
C PHE A 578 -5.70 11.41 -19.49
N SER A 579 -5.21 11.59 -20.72
CA SER A 579 -4.37 10.62 -21.43
C SER A 579 -3.32 11.36 -22.26
N ILE A 580 -2.06 11.28 -21.82
CA ILE A 580 -0.94 12.02 -22.39
C ILE A 580 -0.07 11.04 -23.16
N VAL A 581 0.21 11.36 -24.43
CA VAL A 581 1.17 10.59 -25.25
C VAL A 581 2.51 11.29 -25.17
N GLN A 582 3.53 10.56 -24.71
CA GLN A 582 4.90 11.06 -24.71
C GLN A 582 5.56 10.75 -26.05
N LYS A 583 5.87 11.78 -26.83
CA LYS A 583 6.56 11.65 -28.12
C LYS A 583 8.08 11.68 -27.92
N GLY A 584 8.79 10.99 -28.82
CA GLY A 584 10.24 11.09 -29.05
C GLY A 584 10.51 11.16 -30.55
N ASP A 585 11.76 11.08 -31.00
CA ASP A 585 12.08 11.06 -32.43
C ASP A 585 11.46 9.82 -33.11
N ASP A 586 10.49 10.06 -33.99
CA ASP A 586 9.70 9.02 -34.67
C ASP A 586 10.57 8.03 -35.46
N LYS A 587 11.72 8.46 -36.00
CA LYS A 587 12.64 7.56 -36.73
C LYS A 587 13.34 6.60 -35.77
N ALA A 588 13.79 7.10 -34.61
CA ALA A 588 14.47 6.30 -33.60
C ALA A 588 13.51 5.32 -32.89
N ILE A 589 12.26 5.73 -32.67
CA ILE A 589 11.21 4.87 -32.09
C ILE A 589 10.87 3.72 -33.02
N ARG A 590 10.65 3.99 -34.32
CA ARG A 590 10.36 2.94 -35.31
C ARG A 590 11.50 1.94 -35.45
N ALA A 591 12.75 2.42 -35.48
CA ALA A 591 13.93 1.56 -35.52
C ALA A 591 14.03 0.63 -34.30
N ARG A 592 13.73 1.13 -33.08
CA ARG A 592 13.67 0.30 -31.87
C ARG A 592 12.53 -0.71 -31.88
N GLN A 593 11.35 -0.33 -32.36
CA GLN A 593 10.19 -1.24 -32.44
C GLN A 593 10.43 -2.41 -33.41
N THR A 594 11.12 -2.18 -34.53
CA THR A 594 11.54 -3.26 -35.43
C THR A 594 12.54 -4.23 -34.81
N ILE A 595 13.34 -3.78 -33.82
CA ILE A 595 14.33 -4.62 -33.13
C ILE A 595 13.69 -5.43 -31.99
N SER A 596 12.74 -4.85 -31.24
CA SER A 596 12.09 -5.53 -30.10
C SER A 596 11.01 -6.55 -30.49
N GLY A 597 10.57 -6.56 -31.75
CA GLY A 597 9.49 -7.45 -32.22
C GLY A 597 8.10 -6.99 -31.75
N ASN A 598 7.09 -7.17 -32.62
CA ASN A 598 5.73 -6.66 -32.37
C ASN A 598 4.93 -7.44 -31.31
N ASN A 599 5.43 -8.60 -30.85
CA ASN A 599 4.75 -9.52 -29.93
C ASN A 599 5.39 -9.60 -28.53
N ALA A 600 6.26 -8.67 -28.15
CA ALA A 600 6.85 -8.66 -26.81
C ALA A 600 5.83 -8.27 -25.73
N ILE A 601 5.78 -9.03 -24.63
CA ILE A 601 4.98 -8.68 -23.44
C ILE A 601 5.46 -7.34 -22.89
N LYS A 602 4.55 -6.40 -22.67
CA LYS A 602 4.87 -5.06 -22.15
C LYS A 602 4.40 -4.88 -20.72
N THR A 603 5.13 -4.06 -19.96
CA THR A 603 4.76 -3.70 -18.60
C THR A 603 3.76 -2.54 -18.58
N VAL A 604 2.71 -2.66 -17.77
CA VAL A 604 1.82 -1.56 -17.37
C VAL A 604 2.09 -1.27 -15.89
N TYR A 605 2.40 -0.02 -15.57
CA TYR A 605 2.48 0.44 -14.19
C TYR A 605 1.15 1.03 -13.78
N VAL A 606 0.58 0.57 -12.66
CA VAL A 606 -0.66 1.12 -12.08
C VAL A 606 -0.29 1.77 -10.75
N PHE A 607 -0.32 3.10 -10.72
CA PHE A 607 0.06 3.91 -9.57
C PHE A 607 -1.16 4.42 -8.81
N PHE A 608 -1.24 4.11 -7.51
CA PHE A 608 -2.23 4.65 -6.59
C PHE A 608 -1.63 5.77 -5.74
N LEU A 609 -2.16 6.99 -5.89
CA LEU A 609 -1.71 8.17 -5.16
C LEU A 609 -2.60 8.41 -3.94
N GLY A 610 -2.01 8.38 -2.75
CA GLY A 610 -2.75 8.45 -1.49
C GLY A 610 -3.22 7.10 -0.96
N GLY A 611 -2.66 6.00 -1.46
CA GLY A 611 -2.77 4.66 -0.88
C GLY A 611 -3.64 3.67 -1.66
N ILE A 612 -3.28 2.39 -1.55
CA ILE A 612 -3.99 1.24 -2.14
C ILE A 612 -4.32 0.20 -1.04
N THR A 613 -5.46 -0.48 -1.15
CA THR A 613 -5.84 -1.56 -0.24
C THR A 613 -5.34 -2.93 -0.71
N PHE A 614 -5.36 -3.94 0.17
CA PHE A 614 -5.06 -5.32 -0.22
C PHE A 614 -6.12 -5.93 -1.14
N THR A 615 -7.39 -5.54 -1.00
CA THR A 615 -8.46 -5.93 -1.93
C THR A 615 -8.26 -5.37 -3.35
N GLU A 616 -7.77 -4.13 -3.47
CA GLU A 616 -7.40 -3.53 -4.76
C GLU A 616 -6.18 -4.24 -5.37
N ILE A 617 -5.18 -4.60 -4.55
CA ILE A 617 -4.04 -5.42 -4.97
C ILE A 617 -4.50 -6.79 -5.49
N ALA A 618 -5.34 -7.51 -4.73
CA ALA A 618 -5.88 -8.81 -5.12
C ALA A 618 -6.67 -8.73 -6.43
N ALA A 619 -7.50 -7.69 -6.59
CA ALA A 619 -8.23 -7.45 -7.82
C ALA A 619 -7.30 -7.11 -9.02
N LEU A 620 -6.22 -6.36 -8.80
CA LEU A 620 -5.22 -6.12 -9.85
C LEU A 620 -4.44 -7.38 -10.21
N ARG A 621 -4.14 -8.27 -9.25
CA ARG A 621 -3.53 -9.58 -9.51
C ARG A 621 -4.46 -10.49 -10.30
N PHE A 622 -5.76 -10.47 -10.00
CA PHE A 622 -6.78 -11.15 -10.78
C PHE A 622 -6.78 -10.66 -12.25
N ILE A 623 -6.74 -9.35 -12.47
CA ILE A 623 -6.62 -8.77 -13.83
C ILE A 623 -5.28 -9.16 -14.47
N ALA A 624 -4.18 -9.12 -13.71
CA ALA A 624 -2.85 -9.44 -14.20
C ALA A 624 -2.76 -10.88 -14.70
N ALA A 625 -3.40 -11.83 -14.02
CA ALA A 625 -3.47 -13.22 -14.45
C ALA A 625 -4.20 -13.36 -15.80
N GLN A 626 -5.29 -12.63 -16.01
CA GLN A 626 -6.04 -12.62 -17.27
C GLN A 626 -5.27 -11.94 -18.41
N GLU A 627 -4.46 -10.92 -18.09
CA GLU A 627 -3.68 -10.15 -19.06
C GLU A 627 -2.27 -10.70 -19.31
N ALA A 628 -1.81 -11.69 -18.54
CA ALA A 628 -0.47 -12.27 -18.58
C ALA A 628 0.06 -12.64 -19.99
N PRO A 629 -0.77 -13.12 -20.95
CA PRO A 629 -0.30 -13.40 -22.31
C PRO A 629 0.16 -12.15 -23.09
N ARG A 630 -0.22 -10.95 -22.66
CA ARG A 630 0.00 -9.69 -23.37
C ARG A 630 0.73 -8.65 -22.54
N ARG A 631 0.50 -8.65 -21.22
CA ARG A 631 0.94 -7.59 -20.32
C ARG A 631 1.46 -8.15 -19.01
N LYS A 632 2.46 -7.48 -18.47
CA LYS A 632 2.87 -7.58 -17.07
C LYS A 632 2.32 -6.37 -16.32
N ILE A 633 1.64 -6.56 -15.20
CA ILE A 633 1.17 -5.45 -14.36
C ILE A 633 2.12 -5.30 -13.18
N VAL A 634 2.54 -4.07 -12.90
CA VAL A 634 3.29 -3.70 -11.70
C VAL A 634 2.50 -2.62 -10.97
N ILE A 635 2.19 -2.87 -9.71
CA ILE A 635 1.45 -1.98 -8.84
C ILE A 635 2.43 -1.06 -8.15
N CYS A 636 2.13 0.24 -8.15
CA CYS A 636 2.89 1.26 -7.45
C CYS A 636 1.96 2.04 -6.52
N THR A 637 2.43 2.46 -5.35
CA THR A 637 1.61 3.24 -4.42
C THR A 637 2.45 4.17 -3.54
N THR A 638 1.83 5.21 -2.99
CA THR A 638 2.44 5.99 -1.90
C THR A 638 2.55 5.19 -0.61
N SER A 639 1.54 4.38 -0.31
CA SER A 639 1.47 3.53 0.89
C SER A 639 0.40 2.45 0.75
N LEU A 640 0.38 1.48 1.66
CA LEU A 640 -0.78 0.63 1.88
C LEU A 640 -1.78 1.34 2.80
N ILE A 641 -3.07 1.29 2.46
CA ILE A 641 -4.13 1.96 3.20
C ILE A 641 -5.31 1.01 3.50
N ASN A 642 -6.04 1.32 4.56
CA ASN A 642 -7.34 0.74 4.87
C ASN A 642 -8.22 1.79 5.56
N GLY A 643 -9.48 1.45 5.84
CA GLY A 643 -10.44 2.39 6.43
C GLY A 643 -10.00 2.90 7.81
N ASP A 644 -9.34 2.07 8.61
CA ASP A 644 -8.83 2.47 9.93
C ASP A 644 -7.71 3.50 9.82
N ARG A 645 -6.75 3.31 8.91
CA ARG A 645 -5.68 4.29 8.65
C ARG A 645 -6.24 5.62 8.15
N MET A 646 -7.30 5.60 7.34
CA MET A 646 -8.00 6.83 6.93
C MET A 646 -8.62 7.56 8.12
N MET A 647 -9.24 6.84 9.06
CA MET A 647 -9.81 7.45 10.26
C MET A 647 -8.73 7.95 11.22
N ASP A 648 -7.63 7.22 11.37
CA ASP A 648 -6.51 7.61 12.23
C ASP A 648 -5.87 8.94 11.80
N ALA A 649 -5.94 9.28 10.50
CA ALA A 649 -5.52 10.58 10.01
C ALA A 649 -6.44 11.73 10.47
N ALA A 650 -7.71 11.46 10.79
CA ALA A 650 -8.69 12.45 11.24
C ALA A 650 -8.85 12.53 12.76
N ILE A 651 -8.69 11.41 13.46
CA ILE A 651 -9.07 11.29 14.86
C ILE A 651 -8.13 12.10 15.75
N GLU A 652 -8.72 13.03 16.50
CA GLU A 652 -8.04 13.74 17.58
C GLU A 652 -7.58 12.75 18.66
N LYS A 653 -6.28 12.80 18.97
CA LYS A 653 -5.63 11.91 19.96
C LYS A 653 -5.55 12.53 21.34
N GLY A 654 -5.65 13.86 21.44
CA GLY A 654 -5.77 14.57 22.70
C GLY A 654 -7.06 14.19 23.41
N ASN A 655 -7.03 14.19 24.74
CA ASN A 655 -8.20 13.94 25.58
C ASN A 655 -8.34 15.03 26.64
N PHE A 656 -9.56 15.17 27.19
CA PHE A 656 -9.85 16.08 28.29
C PHE A 656 -9.73 15.41 29.67
N ALA A 657 -9.08 14.23 29.74
CA ALA A 657 -8.80 13.62 31.03
C ALA A 657 -7.79 14.50 31.78
N LYS A 658 -7.96 14.63 33.09
CA LYS A 658 -6.92 15.26 33.92
C LYS A 658 -5.68 14.38 33.82
N LEU A 659 -4.53 14.99 33.51
CA LEU A 659 -3.24 14.37 33.74
C LEU A 659 -3.09 14.20 35.25
N GLU A 660 -3.35 13.00 35.76
CA GLU A 660 -3.08 12.63 37.16
C GLU A 660 -1.58 12.47 37.42
#